data_AF-A0A5M8ST29-F1
#
_entry.id   AF-A0A5M8ST29-F1
#
_cell.length_a   1.000
_cell.length_b   1.000
_cell.length_c   1.000
_cell.angle_alpha   90.00
_cell.angle_beta   90.00
_cell.angle_gamma   90.00
#
_symmetry.space_group_name_H-M   'P 1'
#
loop_
_entity.id
_entity.type
_entity.pdbx_description
1 polymer ?
#
loop_
_entity_poly.entity_id
_entity_poly.type
_entity_poly.pdbx_seq_one_letter_code
_entity_poly.pdbx_strand_id
1 'polypeptide(L)'
;MLLRRTGLLVGPVLLAVFLCLMKLPCAGAEGGAQPGVMRGSIGDAVLVLSGPWRFHPGDDAAWARPEFDDTSWGTLDLTPPEGSYDPVVGSTGFVPGWTKHGYPKLAGYAWYRLKVVLGNNQSETQRLALTMPLDFDDAYQIFVNGEQVGAFGRFYGDGVTYYNSEPSSFALPAAMHGGTLTIAIRMWMDPSTPLVSEDTGGLHGPPILGESSAIETMLRLAWDSVNRTQIGNVMVLVFLALGLTLGFLLFGFDRRERAYLWLGFACCADFLNIGMVTLGYYRTIVPMMQETVLLDVLLVPTGLCLWAVFWAYWFELESKRRIAKIAFTLTALLMTGMALVRPPVLGTVIPLEATAWLVPLTAVLKLMPGVLILGIAILGMRKRAADGWLALAPIVLQIVRSYREELTVLGVPVILRLGPVTLTVGTVAALVMLAIVSVLMVRRFMRGQRESVLLRLEIEQARQVQNVLIPEAMPAIPGFAVESEYRPAQQVGGDFFQIIPAANSGVLVVIGDVSGKGTPAAMTVSLLVGSIRTLVPTTQSPGTILSVLNERMIGRSQGGFTTCLVLRVDADGAVTVANAGHLPPYLNGSEIDVSPGLPLGLVAGSYAEGTFWLREGERLTLVTDGVPEARNKAGELLGFERTAALAKESAEMVAKQAQEFGQTDDITVLTIRRVAAKAAPSMHVEALVPSPAGD
;
A
#
# COMPACT_ATOMS: atom_id res chain seq x y z
N MET A 1 -33.88 17.40 -21.75
CA MET A 1 -34.30 17.98 -20.45
C MET A 1 -33.62 17.21 -19.32
N LEU A 2 -32.31 17.42 -19.11
CA LEU A 2 -31.52 17.01 -17.92
C LEU A 2 -30.09 17.56 -18.02
N LEU A 3 -29.98 18.82 -18.49
CA LEU A 3 -28.72 19.58 -18.63
C LEU A 3 -28.71 20.79 -17.68
N ARG A 4 -29.42 20.67 -16.55
CA ARG A 4 -29.56 21.69 -15.50
C ARG A 4 -29.42 21.03 -14.14
N ARG A 5 -28.19 20.79 -13.69
CA ARG A 5 -27.75 20.70 -12.28
C ARG A 5 -26.32 20.13 -12.22
N THR A 6 -25.35 21.04 -12.17
CA THR A 6 -24.12 21.00 -11.34
C THR A 6 -23.25 22.19 -11.76
N GLY A 7 -23.74 23.39 -11.45
CA GLY A 7 -22.89 24.57 -11.37
C GLY A 7 -22.30 24.60 -9.97
N LEU A 8 -21.03 24.20 -9.85
CA LEU A 8 -20.12 24.56 -8.74
C LEU A 8 -18.76 23.94 -9.08
N LEU A 9 -17.92 24.60 -9.90
CA LEU A 9 -16.48 24.31 -10.05
C LEU A 9 -15.74 25.30 -10.98
N VAL A 10 -16.19 26.56 -11.07
CA VAL A 10 -15.45 27.62 -11.81
C VAL A 10 -14.99 28.76 -10.89
N GLY A 11 -15.27 28.65 -9.58
CA GLY A 11 -15.01 29.69 -8.58
C GLY A 11 -13.56 29.86 -8.08
N PRO A 12 -12.70 28.82 -7.94
CA PRO A 12 -11.39 29.01 -7.31
C PRO A 12 -10.21 29.19 -8.28
N VAL A 13 -10.40 28.98 -9.60
CA VAL A 13 -9.30 29.03 -10.58
C VAL A 13 -9.12 30.43 -11.19
N LEU A 14 -10.17 31.26 -11.20
CA LEU A 14 -10.14 32.60 -11.80
C LEU A 14 -9.77 33.74 -10.83
N LEU A 15 -9.71 33.47 -9.51
CA LEU A 15 -9.35 34.48 -8.51
C LEU A 15 -7.82 34.55 -8.28
N ALA A 16 -7.08 33.51 -8.64
CA ALA A 16 -5.61 33.45 -8.50
C ALA A 16 -4.86 34.28 -9.57
N VAL A 17 -5.54 34.64 -10.66
CA VAL A 17 -4.92 35.38 -11.78
C VAL A 17 -4.95 36.90 -11.55
N PHE A 18 -5.83 37.40 -10.68
CA PHE A 18 -6.06 38.85 -10.53
C PHE A 18 -5.19 39.54 -9.47
N LEU A 19 -4.50 38.79 -8.59
CA LEU A 19 -3.67 39.37 -7.51
C LEU A 19 -2.17 39.46 -7.84
N CYS A 20 -1.77 39.17 -9.08
CA CYS A 20 -0.35 39.12 -9.51
C CYS A 20 0.25 40.45 -10.01
N LEU A 21 -0.42 41.60 -9.85
CA LEU A 21 0.06 42.87 -10.39
C LEU A 21 0.08 43.98 -9.34
N MET A 22 1.11 43.99 -8.48
CA MET A 22 1.69 45.22 -7.92
C MET A 22 3.17 44.99 -7.57
N LYS A 23 4.08 45.58 -8.38
CA LYS A 23 5.47 45.83 -7.99
C LYS A 23 5.61 47.33 -7.71
N LEU A 24 6.07 47.69 -6.51
CA LEU A 24 6.53 49.04 -6.17
C LEU A 24 8.07 49.04 -6.20
N PRO A 25 8.73 49.97 -6.90
CA PRO A 25 10.17 50.14 -6.81
C PRO A 25 10.55 51.00 -5.60
N CYS A 26 11.55 50.55 -4.83
CA CYS A 26 12.28 51.38 -3.87
C CYS A 26 13.60 51.83 -4.50
N ALA A 27 13.99 53.07 -4.24
CA ALA A 27 15.10 53.76 -4.87
C ALA A 27 16.41 53.67 -4.06
N GLY A 28 17.52 53.46 -4.79
CA GLY A 28 18.74 54.28 -4.76
C GLY A 28 19.79 54.03 -3.68
N ALA A 29 21.04 53.81 -4.12
CA ALA A 29 22.15 54.75 -3.97
C ALA A 29 23.44 54.19 -4.63
N GLU A 30 23.99 54.93 -5.61
CA GLU A 30 25.32 54.65 -6.20
C GLU A 30 26.40 55.44 -5.46
N GLY A 31 27.48 54.75 -5.06
CA GLY A 31 28.72 55.36 -4.59
C GLY A 31 29.91 54.63 -5.22
N GLY A 32 30.73 55.34 -6.00
CA GLY A 32 31.89 54.77 -6.69
C GLY A 32 32.93 54.22 -5.70
N ALA A 33 33.10 52.90 -5.69
CA ALA A 33 34.03 52.19 -4.83
C ALA A 33 35.38 51.92 -5.55
N GLN A 34 36.49 52.02 -4.82
CA GLN A 34 37.81 51.59 -5.31
C GLN A 34 37.95 50.06 -5.22
N PRO A 35 38.56 49.38 -6.22
CA PRO A 35 38.72 47.93 -6.22
C PRO A 35 39.45 47.38 -5.00
N GLY A 36 38.79 46.47 -4.27
CA GLY A 36 39.39 45.75 -3.13
C GLY A 36 39.44 46.52 -1.81
N VAL A 37 38.92 47.76 -1.74
CA VAL A 37 38.86 48.52 -0.48
C VAL A 37 37.47 49.11 -0.29
N MET A 38 36.77 48.67 0.77
CA MET A 38 35.48 49.21 1.19
C MET A 38 35.64 50.07 2.44
N ARG A 39 35.07 51.28 2.43
CA ARG A 39 35.01 52.15 3.60
C ARG A 39 33.57 52.18 4.12
N GLY A 40 33.38 51.86 5.39
CA GLY A 40 32.06 51.89 6.03
C GLY A 40 32.15 52.32 7.48
N SER A 41 31.21 53.15 7.93
CA SER A 41 30.95 53.38 9.36
C SER A 41 29.77 52.50 9.75
N ILE A 42 29.90 51.65 10.77
CA ILE A 42 28.76 50.87 11.29
C ILE A 42 27.90 51.81 12.14
N GLY A 43 27.25 52.77 11.48
CA GLY A 43 26.15 53.58 12.02
C GLY A 43 24.78 52.96 11.71
N ASP A 44 24.71 52.07 10.72
CA ASP A 44 23.48 51.43 10.20
C ASP A 44 23.31 49.96 10.65
N ALA A 45 24.00 49.53 11.72
CA ALA A 45 24.02 48.17 12.28
C ALA A 45 24.58 47.05 11.36
N VAL A 46 24.53 47.20 10.03
CA VAL A 46 24.96 46.21 9.03
C VAL A 46 25.64 46.90 7.83
N LEU A 47 26.62 46.24 7.23
CA LEU A 47 27.39 46.63 6.06
C LEU A 47 27.35 45.51 5.02
N VAL A 48 26.72 45.77 3.87
CA VAL A 48 26.71 44.84 2.72
C VAL A 48 28.03 44.96 1.98
N LEU A 49 28.76 43.86 1.83
CA LEU A 49 30.10 43.85 1.22
C LEU A 49 30.00 43.70 -0.32
N SER A 50 29.24 44.58 -0.97
CA SER A 50 29.10 44.65 -2.43
C SER A 50 30.28 45.34 -3.12
N GLY A 51 30.33 45.31 -4.45
CA GLY A 51 31.38 45.97 -5.22
C GLY A 51 32.51 45.03 -5.65
N PRO A 52 33.59 45.59 -6.22
CA PRO A 52 34.71 44.83 -6.77
C PRO A 52 35.59 44.19 -5.68
N TRP A 53 35.46 42.88 -5.52
CA TRP A 53 36.37 42.06 -4.72
C TRP A 53 37.62 41.72 -5.53
N ARG A 54 38.78 41.63 -4.86
CA ARG A 54 39.98 41.05 -5.49
C ARG A 54 39.77 39.56 -5.67
N PHE A 55 40.10 39.05 -6.85
CA PHE A 55 39.84 37.67 -7.24
C PHE A 55 41.08 37.02 -7.86
N HIS A 56 41.38 35.80 -7.43
CA HIS A 56 42.50 35.02 -7.97
C HIS A 56 42.21 33.51 -7.99
N PRO A 57 42.38 32.82 -9.13
CA PRO A 57 42.27 31.36 -9.20
C PRO A 57 43.50 30.67 -8.59
N GLY A 58 43.31 29.49 -8.01
CA GLY A 58 44.37 28.71 -7.38
C GLY A 58 44.22 28.62 -5.86
N ASP A 59 45.24 28.08 -5.20
CA ASP A 59 45.13 27.70 -3.80
C ASP A 59 46.44 27.92 -3.03
N ASP A 60 46.53 29.02 -2.27
CA ASP A 60 47.64 29.28 -1.36
C ASP A 60 47.11 29.90 -0.06
N ALA A 61 47.34 29.23 1.07
CA ALA A 61 46.93 29.69 2.38
C ALA A 61 47.59 31.01 2.80
N ALA A 62 48.73 31.39 2.19
CA ALA A 62 49.38 32.68 2.44
C ALA A 62 48.51 33.87 2.02
N TRP A 63 47.59 33.69 1.07
CA TRP A 63 46.70 34.74 0.58
C TRP A 63 45.67 35.22 1.61
N ALA A 64 45.42 34.43 2.67
CA ALA A 64 44.59 34.83 3.79
C ALA A 64 45.23 35.92 4.66
N ARG A 65 46.57 36.06 4.64
CA ARG A 65 47.30 36.94 5.56
C ARG A 65 46.97 38.42 5.29
N PRO A 66 46.85 39.28 6.31
CA PRO A 66 46.49 40.69 6.13
C PRO A 66 47.56 41.50 5.36
N GLU A 67 48.83 41.12 5.53
CA GLU A 67 50.01 41.77 4.91
C GLU A 67 50.18 41.45 3.42
N PHE A 68 49.47 40.44 2.89
CA PHE A 68 49.66 40.00 1.50
C PHE A 68 49.28 41.12 0.51
N ASP A 69 50.06 41.27 -0.56
CA ASP A 69 49.81 42.25 -1.63
C ASP A 69 48.98 41.61 -2.75
N ASP A 70 47.73 42.02 -2.85
CA ASP A 70 46.74 41.58 -3.84
C ASP A 70 46.53 42.59 -4.98
N THR A 71 47.39 43.60 -5.11
CA THR A 71 47.23 44.64 -6.14
C THR A 71 47.27 44.09 -7.57
N SER A 72 47.99 42.98 -7.78
CA SER A 72 48.10 42.25 -9.05
C SER A 72 46.90 41.35 -9.36
N TRP A 73 45.99 41.14 -8.41
CA TRP A 73 44.83 40.27 -8.60
C TRP A 73 43.78 40.94 -9.50
N GLY A 74 43.02 40.09 -10.21
CA GLY A 74 41.83 40.50 -10.94
C GLY A 74 40.73 40.96 -9.98
N THR A 75 39.57 41.33 -10.54
CA THR A 75 38.43 41.80 -9.76
C THR A 75 37.15 41.11 -10.20
N LEU A 76 36.30 40.74 -9.24
CA LEU A 76 34.95 40.24 -9.49
C LEU A 76 33.97 41.09 -8.67
N ASP A 77 32.98 41.68 -9.34
CA ASP A 77 32.01 42.56 -8.69
C ASP A 77 30.83 41.75 -8.15
N LEU A 78 30.61 41.83 -6.84
CA LEU A 78 29.50 41.17 -6.15
C LEU A 78 28.28 42.11 -5.97
N THR A 79 28.22 43.21 -6.71
CA THR A 79 27.03 44.08 -6.76
C THR A 79 25.96 43.44 -7.65
N PRO A 80 24.78 43.08 -7.11
CA PRO A 80 23.72 42.50 -7.93
C PRO A 80 23.22 43.48 -8.99
N PRO A 81 23.11 43.05 -10.26
CA PRO A 81 22.50 43.89 -11.31
C PRO A 81 21.04 44.25 -10.95
N GLU A 82 20.58 45.44 -11.35
CA GLU A 82 19.19 45.84 -11.07
C GLU A 82 18.18 44.86 -11.66
N GLY A 83 17.25 44.39 -10.82
CA GLY A 83 16.23 43.42 -11.23
C GLY A 83 16.75 42.01 -11.50
N SER A 84 18.01 41.71 -11.15
CA SER A 84 18.57 40.35 -11.30
C SER A 84 17.79 39.34 -10.47
N TYR A 85 17.68 38.13 -11.02
CA TYR A 85 17.06 37.00 -10.36
C TYR A 85 17.86 35.73 -10.62
N ASP A 86 17.89 34.82 -9.65
CA ASP A 86 18.47 33.50 -9.80
C ASP A 86 17.69 32.72 -10.89
N PRO A 87 18.36 32.17 -11.90
CA PRO A 87 17.70 31.51 -13.03
C PRO A 87 17.02 30.18 -12.66
N VAL A 88 17.37 29.59 -11.52
CA VAL A 88 16.89 28.30 -11.01
C VAL A 88 15.84 28.50 -9.91
N VAL A 89 16.13 29.34 -8.92
CA VAL A 89 15.30 29.52 -7.71
C VAL A 89 14.44 30.80 -7.79
N GLY A 90 14.83 31.78 -8.62
CA GLY A 90 14.12 33.04 -8.77
C GLY A 90 14.29 34.02 -7.61
N SER A 91 15.32 33.85 -6.77
CA SER A 91 15.71 34.80 -5.73
C SER A 91 16.21 36.10 -6.38
N THR A 92 15.80 37.27 -5.87
CA THR A 92 16.25 38.57 -6.41
C THR A 92 17.63 38.94 -5.88
N GLY A 93 18.43 39.66 -6.66
CA GLY A 93 19.75 40.10 -6.23
C GLY A 93 20.84 39.05 -6.47
N PHE A 94 20.65 38.20 -7.47
CA PHE A 94 21.62 37.20 -7.93
C PHE A 94 22.78 37.85 -8.69
N VAL A 95 24.00 37.38 -8.43
CA VAL A 95 25.24 37.73 -9.14
C VAL A 95 25.73 36.49 -9.90
N PRO A 96 25.96 36.56 -11.22
CA PRO A 96 26.54 35.44 -11.96
C PRO A 96 27.90 35.03 -11.40
N GLY A 97 28.19 33.73 -11.41
CA GLY A 97 29.46 33.21 -10.92
C GLY A 97 30.66 33.52 -11.83
N TRP A 98 31.86 33.16 -11.37
CA TRP A 98 33.11 33.48 -12.06
C TRP A 98 33.20 32.92 -13.50
N THR A 99 32.39 31.91 -13.85
CA THR A 99 32.34 31.36 -15.21
C THR A 99 31.84 32.38 -16.23
N LYS A 100 30.89 33.25 -15.83
CA LYS A 100 30.44 34.40 -16.63
C LYS A 100 31.34 35.62 -16.54
N HIS A 101 32.20 35.69 -15.52
CA HIS A 101 33.15 36.78 -15.31
C HIS A 101 34.57 36.45 -15.84
N GLY A 102 34.65 35.73 -16.97
CA GLY A 102 35.90 35.52 -17.70
C GLY A 102 36.68 34.26 -17.32
N TYR A 103 36.13 33.40 -16.44
CA TYR A 103 36.76 32.14 -16.01
C TYR A 103 35.90 30.89 -16.32
N PRO A 104 35.47 30.66 -17.58
CA PRO A 104 34.47 29.63 -17.93
C PRO A 104 34.89 28.18 -17.69
N LYS A 105 36.20 27.92 -17.54
CA LYS A 105 36.76 26.57 -17.30
C LYS A 105 37.35 26.41 -15.91
N LEU A 106 37.23 27.43 -15.07
CA LEU A 106 37.80 27.39 -13.73
C LEU A 106 36.96 26.47 -12.85
N ALA A 107 37.57 25.40 -12.34
CA ALA A 107 37.06 24.55 -11.28
C ALA A 107 38.17 24.29 -10.25
N GLY A 108 37.81 23.80 -9.06
CA GLY A 108 38.71 23.72 -7.92
C GLY A 108 38.72 25.03 -7.12
N TYR A 109 39.90 25.47 -6.71
CA TYR A 109 40.03 26.57 -5.75
C TYR A 109 40.12 27.95 -6.40
N ALA A 110 39.48 28.93 -5.76
CA ALA A 110 39.64 30.34 -6.06
C ALA A 110 39.47 31.18 -4.79
N TRP A 111 40.04 32.38 -4.79
CA TRP A 111 40.06 33.27 -3.63
C TRP A 111 39.44 34.62 -3.94
N TYR A 112 38.59 35.08 -3.02
CA TYR A 112 38.11 36.45 -2.94
C TYR A 112 38.82 37.19 -1.80
N ARG A 113 39.15 38.47 -1.98
CA ARG A 113 39.76 39.30 -0.94
C ARG A 113 39.22 40.73 -0.94
N LEU A 114 38.94 41.25 0.24
CA LEU A 114 38.44 42.60 0.46
C LEU A 114 39.03 43.20 1.74
N LYS A 115 39.52 44.44 1.65
CA LYS A 115 39.93 45.23 2.82
C LYS A 115 38.78 46.15 3.24
N VAL A 116 38.28 45.99 4.46
CA VAL A 116 37.18 46.79 5.02
C VAL A 116 37.74 47.73 6.09
N VAL A 117 37.61 49.03 5.89
CA VAL A 117 38.05 50.03 6.88
C VAL A 117 36.88 50.36 7.80
N LEU A 118 37.00 49.97 9.07
CA LEU A 118 36.01 50.24 10.12
C LEU A 118 36.29 51.62 10.77
N GLY A 119 35.25 52.44 10.91
CA GLY A 119 35.35 53.74 11.59
C GLY A 119 35.62 53.62 13.10
N ASN A 120 36.32 54.61 13.67
CA ASN A 120 36.79 54.63 15.07
C ASN A 120 35.70 54.80 16.15
N ASN A 121 34.41 54.78 15.80
CA ASN A 121 33.29 55.03 16.72
C ASN A 121 32.63 53.76 17.29
N GLN A 122 33.26 52.58 17.15
CA GLN A 122 32.71 51.32 17.65
C GLN A 122 33.03 51.15 19.14
N SER A 123 32.01 50.85 19.95
CA SER A 123 32.15 50.58 21.39
C SER A 123 32.84 49.24 21.61
N GLU A 124 33.66 49.09 22.66
CA GLU A 124 34.30 47.82 23.08
C GLU A 124 33.31 46.67 23.35
N THR A 125 32.01 46.99 23.41
CA THR A 125 30.92 46.03 23.63
C THR A 125 30.26 45.53 22.33
N GLN A 126 30.55 46.12 21.17
CA GLN A 126 29.95 45.72 19.90
C GLN A 126 30.72 44.54 19.29
N ARG A 127 30.12 43.35 19.37
CA ARG A 127 30.62 42.16 18.68
C ARG A 127 30.15 42.19 17.23
N LEU A 128 31.06 41.89 16.31
CA LEU A 128 30.76 41.81 14.88
C LEU A 128 30.57 40.35 14.46
N ALA A 129 29.71 40.14 13.47
CA ALA A 129 29.52 38.86 12.81
C ALA A 129 29.43 39.05 11.30
N LEU A 130 29.77 38.01 10.56
CA LEU A 130 29.66 37.93 9.11
C LEU A 130 28.64 36.86 8.75
N THR A 131 27.70 37.15 7.85
CA THR A 131 26.82 36.16 7.23
C THR A 131 27.15 36.04 5.75
N MET A 132 27.07 34.82 5.24
CA MET A 132 27.27 34.53 3.82
C MET A 132 25.94 34.58 3.07
N PRO A 133 25.95 34.84 1.74
CA PRO A 133 24.75 34.65 0.92
C PRO A 133 24.26 33.20 1.00
N LEU A 134 22.96 32.99 0.76
CA LEU A 134 22.38 31.64 0.65
C LEU A 134 22.72 30.97 -0.69
N ASP A 135 22.86 31.80 -1.73
CA ASP A 135 23.16 31.39 -3.10
C ASP A 135 24.69 31.48 -3.29
N PHE A 136 25.37 30.33 -3.18
CA PHE A 136 26.80 30.14 -3.45
C PHE A 136 27.03 28.71 -3.95
N ASP A 137 28.14 28.49 -4.65
CA ASP A 137 28.48 27.15 -5.14
C ASP A 137 29.36 26.37 -4.17
N ASP A 138 28.99 25.10 -3.99
CA ASP A 138 29.75 24.03 -3.36
C ASP A 138 30.28 24.32 -1.94
N ALA A 139 31.51 24.84 -1.78
CA ALA A 139 32.13 24.97 -0.46
C ALA A 139 33.00 26.22 -0.32
N TYR A 140 33.12 26.71 0.92
CA TYR A 140 33.97 27.87 1.22
C TYR A 140 34.63 27.79 2.61
N GLN A 141 35.73 28.53 2.76
CA GLN A 141 36.33 28.88 4.05
C GLN A 141 36.50 30.38 4.14
N ILE A 142 36.28 30.93 5.32
CA ILE A 142 36.34 32.37 5.58
C ILE A 142 37.51 32.64 6.51
N PHE A 143 38.37 33.56 6.08
CA PHE A 143 39.50 34.04 6.83
C PHE A 143 39.36 35.53 7.10
N VAL A 144 39.59 35.92 8.34
CA VAL A 144 39.59 37.32 8.77
C VAL A 144 40.93 37.61 9.42
N ASN A 145 41.68 38.55 8.85
CA ASN A 145 43.06 38.86 9.24
C ASN A 145 43.98 37.63 9.29
N GLY A 146 43.75 36.65 8.42
CA GLY A 146 44.53 35.41 8.33
C GLY A 146 44.06 34.28 9.26
N GLU A 147 43.15 34.53 10.19
CA GLU A 147 42.54 33.50 11.04
C GLU A 147 41.27 32.96 10.40
N GLN A 148 41.09 31.63 10.39
CA GLN A 148 39.88 31.02 9.87
C GLN A 148 38.73 31.19 10.87
N VAL A 149 37.70 31.95 10.50
CA VAL A 149 36.52 32.23 11.35
C VAL A 149 35.33 31.32 11.03
N GLY A 150 35.34 30.69 9.86
CA GLY A 150 34.20 29.92 9.38
C GLY A 150 34.52 29.05 8.18
N ALA A 151 33.64 28.09 7.91
CA ALA A 151 33.64 27.29 6.69
C ALA A 151 32.27 26.66 6.46
N PHE A 152 31.97 26.39 5.19
CA PHE A 152 30.87 25.54 4.77
C PHE A 152 31.44 24.43 3.85
N GLY A 153 31.00 23.19 4.09
CA GLY A 153 31.64 22.00 3.54
C GLY A 153 32.79 21.48 4.41
N ARG A 154 33.36 20.35 4.03
CA ARG A 154 34.49 19.70 4.71
C ARG A 154 35.67 19.63 3.76
N PHE A 155 36.77 20.25 4.17
CA PHE A 155 38.02 20.33 3.41
C PHE A 155 38.99 19.28 3.95
N TYR A 156 39.32 18.28 3.12
CA TYR A 156 40.31 17.24 3.40
C TYR A 156 41.54 17.46 2.52
N GLY A 157 42.66 16.79 2.84
CA GLY A 157 43.88 16.90 2.04
C GLY A 157 43.75 16.31 0.62
N ASP A 158 42.77 15.45 0.40
CA ASP A 158 42.51 14.70 -0.84
C ASP A 158 41.21 15.12 -1.55
N GLY A 159 40.45 16.09 -1.02
CA GLY A 159 39.23 16.59 -1.66
C GLY A 159 38.34 17.44 -0.76
N VAL A 160 37.23 17.93 -1.32
CA VAL A 160 36.24 18.72 -0.60
C VAL A 160 34.87 18.07 -0.71
N THR A 161 34.16 18.03 0.40
CA THR A 161 32.79 17.52 0.48
C THR A 161 31.84 18.66 0.78
N TYR A 162 30.79 18.81 -0.01
CA TYR A 162 29.81 19.88 0.14
C TYR A 162 28.38 19.37 0.25
N TYR A 163 27.48 20.26 0.66
CA TYR A 163 26.12 19.96 1.10
C TYR A 163 25.15 21.01 0.53
N ASN A 164 23.85 20.80 0.70
CA ASN A 164 22.85 21.84 0.47
C ASN A 164 23.15 23.07 1.34
N SER A 165 23.11 24.26 0.73
CA SER A 165 23.43 25.50 1.43
C SER A 165 22.47 25.74 2.61
N GLU A 166 23.03 26.20 3.73
CA GLU A 166 22.26 26.54 4.91
C GLU A 166 22.56 27.98 5.36
N PRO A 167 21.56 28.71 5.90
CA PRO A 167 21.80 30.00 6.51
C PRO A 167 22.84 29.87 7.63
N SER A 168 23.94 30.61 7.52
CA SER A 168 25.09 30.52 8.42
C SER A 168 25.68 31.90 8.74
N SER A 169 26.12 32.07 9.98
CA SER A 169 26.78 33.28 10.46
C SER A 169 28.01 32.93 11.28
N PHE A 170 29.05 33.76 11.20
CA PHE A 170 30.34 33.55 11.84
C PHE A 170 30.70 34.76 12.68
N ALA A 171 30.91 34.54 13.98
CA ALA A 171 31.34 35.59 14.89
C ALA A 171 32.80 35.98 14.64
N LEU A 172 33.10 37.27 14.62
CA LEU A 172 34.47 37.77 14.52
C LEU A 172 35.12 37.82 15.92
N PRO A 173 36.45 37.61 16.03
CA PRO A 173 37.17 37.72 17.29
C PRO A 173 36.99 39.11 17.95
N ALA A 174 36.87 39.12 19.29
CA ALA A 174 36.55 40.32 20.07
C ALA A 174 37.62 41.42 20.04
N ALA A 175 38.85 41.14 19.57
CA ALA A 175 39.94 42.11 19.51
C ALA A 175 39.87 43.08 18.32
N MET A 176 38.88 42.95 17.43
CA MET A 176 38.79 43.72 16.19
C MET A 176 37.86 44.91 16.34
N HIS A 177 38.31 45.95 17.03
CA HIS A 177 37.57 47.20 17.24
C HIS A 177 38.30 48.35 16.53
N GLY A 178 37.79 48.75 15.37
CA GLY A 178 38.41 49.79 14.54
C GLY A 178 39.63 49.32 13.74
N GLY A 179 39.92 50.04 12.66
CA GLY A 179 41.04 49.76 11.76
C GLY A 179 40.67 48.99 10.48
N THR A 180 41.68 48.52 9.75
CA THR A 180 41.50 47.81 8.48
C THR A 180 41.38 46.32 8.72
N LEU A 181 40.22 45.76 8.40
CA LEU A 181 39.92 44.33 8.39
C LEU A 181 40.25 43.75 7.02
N THR A 182 40.99 42.64 6.96
CA THR A 182 41.17 41.88 5.72
C THR A 182 40.27 40.65 5.75
N ILE A 183 39.30 40.59 4.85
CA ILE A 183 38.45 39.42 4.65
C ILE A 183 38.94 38.68 3.41
N ALA A 184 39.23 37.39 3.56
CA ALA A 184 39.58 36.50 2.46
C ALA A 184 38.66 35.28 2.47
N ILE A 185 38.11 34.91 1.32
CA ILE A 185 37.19 33.78 1.17
C ILE A 185 37.82 32.81 0.18
N ARG A 186 38.16 31.61 0.66
CA ARG A 186 38.66 30.51 -0.16
C ARG A 186 37.46 29.68 -0.57
N MET A 187 37.10 29.71 -1.85
CA MET A 187 36.05 28.88 -2.43
C MET A 187 36.66 27.63 -3.04
N TRP A 188 35.88 26.54 -3.04
CA TRP A 188 36.13 25.37 -3.87
C TRP A 188 34.87 25.06 -4.66
N MET A 189 35.03 24.80 -5.96
CA MET A 189 33.96 24.35 -6.85
C MET A 189 34.30 22.99 -7.46
N ASP A 190 33.35 22.08 -7.43
CA ASP A 190 33.45 20.75 -8.03
C ASP A 190 33.62 20.85 -9.55
N PRO A 191 34.49 20.04 -10.17
CA PRO A 191 34.68 20.02 -11.62
C PRO A 191 33.41 19.76 -12.44
N SER A 192 32.38 19.20 -11.83
CA SER A 192 31.10 18.94 -12.48
C SER A 192 30.09 20.07 -12.38
N THR A 193 30.26 21.02 -11.46
CA THR A 193 29.33 22.15 -11.27
C THR A 193 29.18 23.00 -12.55
N PRO A 194 30.27 23.36 -13.28
CA PRO A 194 30.15 24.09 -14.55
C PRO A 194 29.41 23.33 -15.67
N LEU A 195 29.21 22.02 -15.53
CA LEU A 195 28.47 21.22 -16.52
C LEU A 195 26.95 21.36 -16.35
N VAL A 196 26.50 21.92 -15.21
CA VAL A 196 25.09 22.01 -14.85
C VAL A 196 24.48 23.35 -15.29
N SER A 197 25.22 24.45 -15.11
CA SER A 197 24.78 25.80 -15.48
C SER A 197 25.96 26.69 -15.88
N GLU A 198 25.71 27.60 -16.81
CA GLU A 198 26.72 28.55 -17.31
C GLU A 198 26.98 29.71 -16.34
N ASP A 199 26.12 29.93 -15.35
CA ASP A 199 26.22 31.05 -14.38
C ASP A 199 26.92 30.64 -13.07
N THR A 200 27.63 29.52 -13.05
CA THR A 200 28.22 28.91 -11.85
C THR A 200 29.57 29.52 -11.46
N GLY A 201 30.01 29.22 -10.25
CA GLY A 201 31.29 29.57 -9.67
C GLY A 201 31.21 30.67 -8.62
N GLY A 202 31.45 30.32 -7.36
CA GLY A 202 31.76 31.29 -6.32
C GLY A 202 30.54 31.73 -5.51
N LEU A 203 30.43 33.03 -5.29
CA LEU A 203 29.36 33.66 -4.53
C LEU A 203 28.35 34.30 -5.49
N HIS A 204 27.06 34.05 -5.28
CA HIS A 204 25.99 34.69 -6.07
C HIS A 204 25.32 35.87 -5.37
N GLY A 205 25.98 36.39 -4.33
CA GLY A 205 25.58 37.60 -3.64
C GLY A 205 26.69 38.09 -2.70
N PRO A 206 26.61 39.34 -2.23
CA PRO A 206 27.61 39.88 -1.33
C PRO A 206 27.47 39.29 0.08
N PRO A 207 28.58 38.93 0.75
CA PRO A 207 28.57 38.69 2.19
C PRO A 207 28.17 39.96 2.95
N ILE A 208 27.70 39.80 4.18
CA ILE A 208 27.17 40.90 4.98
C ILE A 208 27.85 40.90 6.35
N LEU A 209 28.48 42.02 6.71
CA LEU A 209 29.18 42.23 7.98
C LEU A 209 28.33 43.15 8.86
N GLY A 210 28.10 42.82 10.12
CA GLY A 210 27.31 43.69 10.99
C GLY A 210 27.48 43.38 12.47
N GLU A 211 26.71 44.07 13.31
CA GLU A 211 26.61 43.72 14.72
C GLU A 211 26.03 42.30 14.88
N SER A 212 26.57 41.52 15.82
CA SER A 212 26.13 40.14 16.04
C SER A 212 24.62 40.02 16.29
N SER A 213 24.00 40.99 16.97
CA SER A 213 22.55 41.04 17.23
C SER A 213 21.71 41.22 15.96
N ALA A 214 22.17 42.07 15.04
CA ALA A 214 21.53 42.31 13.74
C ALA A 214 21.69 41.09 12.82
N ILE A 215 22.90 40.52 12.76
CA ILE A 215 23.18 39.30 11.98
C ILE A 215 22.37 38.11 12.49
N GLU A 216 22.24 37.93 13.81
CA GLU A 216 21.39 36.88 14.39
C GLU A 216 19.93 37.05 13.97
N THR A 217 19.43 38.29 13.93
CA THR A 217 18.06 38.59 13.46
C THR A 217 17.89 38.23 11.98
N MET A 218 18.86 38.58 11.13
CA MET A 218 18.86 38.20 9.72
C MET A 218 18.90 36.68 9.53
N LEU A 219 19.70 35.98 10.34
CA LEU A 219 19.79 34.53 10.32
C LEU A 219 18.46 33.86 10.66
N ARG A 220 17.75 34.37 11.69
CA ARG A 220 16.40 33.89 12.04
C ARG A 220 15.40 34.10 10.89
N LEU A 221 15.46 35.24 10.21
CA LEU A 221 14.61 35.51 9.05
C LEU A 221 14.92 34.59 7.87
N ALA A 222 16.20 34.28 7.64
CA ALA A 222 16.63 33.33 6.60
C ALA A 222 16.10 31.91 6.89
N TRP A 223 16.25 31.42 8.12
CA TRP A 223 15.69 30.13 8.54
C TRP A 223 14.16 30.09 8.46
N ASP A 224 13.48 31.18 8.83
CA ASP A 224 12.03 31.29 8.67
C ASP A 224 11.61 31.25 7.19
N SER A 225 12.41 31.83 6.29
CA SER A 225 12.22 31.67 4.85
C SER A 225 12.34 30.21 4.39
N VAL A 226 13.38 29.50 4.83
CA VAL A 226 13.55 28.05 4.55
C VAL A 226 12.37 27.24 5.09
N ASN A 227 11.92 27.54 6.31
CA ASN A 227 10.76 26.86 6.91
C ASN A 227 9.49 27.06 6.05
N ARG A 228 9.25 28.27 5.56
CA ARG A 228 8.08 28.59 4.72
C ARG A 228 8.12 27.94 3.34
N THR A 229 9.31 27.71 2.77
CA THR A 229 9.45 26.99 1.50
C THR A 229 9.29 25.48 1.68
N GLN A 230 9.75 24.93 2.81
CA GLN A 230 9.70 23.49 3.08
C GLN A 230 8.39 23.00 3.72
N ILE A 231 7.53 23.90 4.23
CA ILE A 231 6.27 23.51 4.89
C ILE A 231 5.38 22.62 4.00
N GLY A 232 5.37 22.88 2.69
CA GLY A 232 4.63 22.07 1.72
C GLY A 232 5.15 20.63 1.64
N ASN A 233 6.47 20.42 1.70
CA ASN A 233 7.07 19.08 1.69
C ASN A 233 6.74 18.33 2.97
N VAL A 234 6.78 19.01 4.13
CA VAL A 234 6.38 18.42 5.42
C VAL A 234 4.92 17.96 5.40
N MET A 235 4.01 18.76 4.85
CA MET A 235 2.61 18.35 4.68
C MET A 235 2.48 17.09 3.82
N VAL A 236 3.21 17.03 2.70
CA VAL A 236 3.18 15.85 1.81
C VAL A 236 3.76 14.62 2.52
N LEU A 237 4.82 14.76 3.32
CA LEU A 237 5.39 13.66 4.11
C LEU A 237 4.37 13.06 5.09
N VAL A 238 3.58 13.89 5.76
CA VAL A 238 2.49 13.42 6.63
C VAL A 238 1.47 12.62 5.82
N PHE A 239 1.04 13.11 4.66
CA PHE A 239 0.09 12.41 3.80
C PHE A 239 0.65 11.10 3.21
N LEU A 240 1.94 11.07 2.87
CA LEU A 240 2.61 9.86 2.41
C LEU A 240 2.77 8.83 3.54
N ALA A 241 3.05 9.27 4.77
CA ALA A 241 3.05 8.40 5.95
C ALA A 241 1.66 7.81 6.22
N LEU A 242 0.60 8.60 6.07
CA LEU A 242 -0.77 8.10 6.14
C LEU A 242 -1.08 7.14 4.99
N GLY A 243 -0.66 7.46 3.77
CA GLY A 243 -0.87 6.64 2.58
C GLY A 243 -0.15 5.27 2.66
N LEU A 244 1.11 5.26 3.12
CA LEU A 244 1.87 4.02 3.27
C LEU A 244 1.30 3.14 4.39
N THR A 245 0.93 3.74 5.52
CA THR A 245 0.31 2.99 6.64
C THR A 245 -1.04 2.43 6.22
N LEU A 246 -1.88 3.23 5.57
CA LEU A 246 -3.15 2.77 4.99
C LEU A 246 -2.94 1.61 4.01
N GLY A 247 -2.00 1.75 3.06
CA GLY A 247 -1.70 0.73 2.06
C GLY A 247 -1.29 -0.61 2.69
N PHE A 248 -0.33 -0.60 3.62
CA PHE A 248 0.12 -1.84 4.27
C PHE A 248 -0.91 -2.43 5.25
N LEU A 249 -1.66 -1.61 5.97
CA LEU A 249 -2.73 -2.09 6.85
C LEU A 249 -3.85 -2.77 6.05
N LEU A 250 -4.32 -2.13 4.98
CA LEU A 250 -5.35 -2.72 4.12
C LEU A 250 -4.88 -4.00 3.45
N PHE A 251 -3.61 -4.06 3.02
CA PHE A 251 -3.02 -5.31 2.51
C PHE A 251 -2.92 -6.40 3.59
N GLY A 252 -2.68 -6.02 4.85
CA GLY A 252 -2.71 -6.94 5.99
C GLY A 252 -4.08 -7.59 6.19
N PHE A 253 -5.16 -6.81 6.03
CA PHE A 253 -6.54 -7.31 6.13
C PHE A 253 -7.00 -8.09 4.90
N ASP A 254 -6.63 -7.65 3.70
CA ASP A 254 -6.99 -8.31 2.45
C ASP A 254 -5.78 -8.49 1.53
N ARG A 255 -5.10 -9.63 1.68
CA ARG A 255 -3.93 -10.00 0.87
C ARG A 255 -4.27 -10.35 -0.58
N ARG A 256 -5.56 -10.50 -0.94
CA ARG A 256 -5.97 -10.79 -2.32
C ARG A 256 -5.86 -9.53 -3.17
N GLU A 257 -6.11 -8.37 -2.58
CA GLU A 257 -6.02 -7.08 -3.26
C GLU A 257 -4.58 -6.52 -3.23
N ARG A 258 -3.82 -6.87 -4.26
CA ARG A 258 -2.42 -6.43 -4.39
C ARG A 258 -2.25 -4.95 -4.70
N ALA A 259 -3.31 -4.22 -5.08
CA ALA A 259 -3.20 -2.77 -5.26
C ALA A 259 -2.80 -2.06 -3.95
N TYR A 260 -3.24 -2.55 -2.79
CA TYR A 260 -2.87 -1.99 -1.48
C TYR A 260 -1.37 -2.07 -1.20
N LEU A 261 -0.75 -3.20 -1.55
CA LEU A 261 0.70 -3.42 -1.42
C LEU A 261 1.49 -2.41 -2.27
N TRP A 262 1.11 -2.26 -3.53
CA TRP A 262 1.80 -1.36 -4.45
C TRP A 262 1.60 0.12 -4.11
N LEU A 263 0.45 0.50 -3.54
CA LEU A 263 0.26 1.82 -2.96
C LEU A 263 1.23 2.07 -1.81
N GLY A 264 1.38 1.10 -0.91
CA GLY A 264 2.32 1.19 0.22
C GLY A 264 3.75 1.42 -0.26
N PHE A 265 4.21 0.66 -1.26
CA PHE A 265 5.53 0.85 -1.86
C PHE A 265 5.67 2.18 -2.59
N ALA A 266 4.68 2.60 -3.39
CA ALA A 266 4.72 3.89 -4.09
C ALA A 266 4.81 5.07 -3.11
N CYS A 267 4.01 5.04 -2.04
CA CYS A 267 4.07 6.05 -0.98
C CYS A 267 5.40 6.00 -0.22
N CYS A 268 5.97 4.82 0.01
CA CYS A 268 7.27 4.67 0.66
C CYS A 268 8.42 5.26 -0.18
N ALA A 269 8.43 5.03 -1.50
CA ALA A 269 9.43 5.59 -2.40
C ALA A 269 9.34 7.12 -2.45
N ASP A 270 8.13 7.66 -2.57
CA ASP A 270 7.88 9.10 -2.55
C ASP A 270 8.22 9.72 -1.17
N PHE A 271 7.95 9.01 -0.07
CA PHE A 271 8.29 9.45 1.29
C PHE A 271 9.79 9.56 1.46
N LEU A 272 10.54 8.56 0.99
CA LEU A 272 12.00 8.58 1.03
C LEU A 272 12.57 9.70 0.15
N ASN A 273 12.02 9.91 -1.05
CA ASN A 273 12.44 10.99 -1.95
C ASN A 273 12.26 12.37 -1.32
N ILE A 274 11.04 12.69 -0.88
CA ILE A 274 10.75 14.01 -0.28
C ILE A 274 11.44 14.16 1.08
N GLY A 275 11.54 13.06 1.84
CA GLY A 275 12.17 13.06 3.16
C GLY A 275 13.65 13.39 3.08
N MET A 276 14.35 12.81 2.09
CA MET A 276 15.75 13.12 1.82
C MET A 276 15.95 14.59 1.43
N VAL A 277 15.18 15.10 0.46
CA VAL A 277 15.24 16.51 0.06
C VAL A 277 14.98 17.43 1.25
N THR A 278 13.92 17.15 2.03
CA THR A 278 13.56 17.98 3.19
C THR A 278 14.67 17.95 4.23
N LEU A 279 15.25 16.78 4.52
CA LEU A 279 16.34 16.65 5.47
C LEU A 279 17.59 17.41 5.02
N GLY A 280 17.89 17.42 3.73
CA GLY A 280 19.02 18.15 3.14
C GLY A 280 19.02 19.65 3.44
N TYR A 281 17.84 20.29 3.51
CA TYR A 281 17.71 21.71 3.86
C TYR A 281 17.95 22.04 5.34
N TYR A 282 17.89 21.05 6.23
CA TYR A 282 18.03 21.26 7.68
C TYR A 282 19.30 20.63 8.26
N ARG A 283 19.96 19.75 7.51
CA ARG A 283 21.06 18.93 8.01
C ARG A 283 22.05 18.59 6.91
N THR A 284 23.33 18.83 7.19
CA THR A 284 24.47 18.40 6.37
C THR A 284 24.85 16.92 6.63
N ILE A 285 23.89 15.99 6.52
CA ILE A 285 24.11 14.55 6.78
C ILE A 285 24.63 13.84 5.53
N VAL A 286 23.98 14.09 4.39
CA VAL A 286 24.29 13.45 3.12
C VAL A 286 24.95 14.49 2.22
N PRO A 287 26.15 14.23 1.69
CA PRO A 287 26.76 15.18 0.78
C PRO A 287 25.98 15.27 -0.54
N MET A 288 26.05 16.44 -1.18
CA MET A 288 25.23 16.79 -2.36
C MET A 288 25.34 15.76 -3.49
N MET A 289 26.54 15.24 -3.72
CA MET A 289 26.78 14.24 -4.77
C MET A 289 26.03 12.93 -4.51
N GLN A 290 26.13 12.39 -3.29
CA GLN A 290 25.41 11.17 -2.91
C GLN A 290 23.90 11.39 -2.89
N GLU A 291 23.45 12.59 -2.49
CA GLU A 291 22.05 12.97 -2.53
C GLU A 291 21.51 12.99 -3.96
N THR A 292 22.23 13.59 -4.90
CA THR A 292 21.84 13.65 -6.33
C THR A 292 21.71 12.25 -6.92
N VAL A 293 22.65 11.35 -6.65
CA VAL A 293 22.58 9.94 -7.10
C VAL A 293 21.38 9.23 -6.49
N LEU A 294 21.18 9.36 -5.19
CA LEU A 294 20.06 8.73 -4.50
C LEU A 294 18.71 9.23 -5.03
N LEU A 295 18.56 10.54 -5.24
CA LEU A 295 17.31 11.13 -5.69
C LEU A 295 17.05 10.84 -7.18
N ASP A 296 17.95 11.26 -8.06
CA ASP A 296 17.70 11.30 -9.50
C ASP A 296 17.91 9.95 -10.19
N VAL A 297 18.91 9.20 -9.74
CA VAL A 297 19.23 7.89 -10.35
C VAL A 297 18.35 6.80 -9.75
N LEU A 298 18.03 6.85 -8.45
CA LEU A 298 17.32 5.76 -7.77
C LEU A 298 15.85 6.08 -7.47
N LEU A 299 15.58 7.12 -6.69
CA LEU A 299 14.25 7.32 -6.10
C LEU A 299 13.23 7.84 -7.11
N VAL A 300 13.59 8.78 -7.98
CA VAL A 300 12.67 9.33 -9.00
C VAL A 300 12.19 8.24 -9.99
N PRO A 301 13.08 7.45 -10.63
CA PRO A 301 12.65 6.35 -11.50
C PRO A 301 11.82 5.30 -10.77
N THR A 302 12.19 4.98 -9.53
CA THR A 302 11.47 4.00 -8.71
C THR A 302 10.04 4.46 -8.40
N GLY A 303 9.85 5.73 -8.03
CA GLY A 303 8.52 6.31 -7.79
C GLY A 303 7.61 6.18 -9.02
N LEU A 304 8.09 6.57 -10.20
CA LEU A 304 7.33 6.47 -11.46
C LEU A 304 6.91 5.02 -11.76
N CYS A 305 7.81 4.07 -11.55
CA CYS A 305 7.55 2.64 -11.71
C CYS A 305 6.42 2.15 -10.81
N LEU A 306 6.54 2.42 -9.51
CA LEU A 306 5.63 1.90 -8.50
C LEU A 306 4.23 2.47 -8.68
N TRP A 307 4.11 3.74 -9.06
CA TRP A 307 2.83 4.34 -9.42
C TRP A 307 2.21 3.70 -10.67
N ALA A 308 3.00 3.41 -11.72
CA ALA A 308 2.50 2.69 -12.89
C ALA A 308 2.00 1.28 -12.55
N VAL A 309 2.77 0.53 -11.74
CA VAL A 309 2.38 -0.81 -11.28
C VAL A 309 1.12 -0.73 -10.42
N PHE A 310 1.06 0.21 -9.48
CA PHE A 310 -0.13 0.45 -8.66
C PHE A 310 -1.39 0.62 -9.51
N TRP A 311 -1.37 1.50 -10.53
CA TRP A 311 -2.53 1.73 -11.40
C TRP A 311 -2.89 0.49 -12.23
N ALA A 312 -1.91 -0.28 -12.70
CA ALA A 312 -2.18 -1.52 -13.43
C ALA A 312 -2.89 -2.58 -12.57
N TYR A 313 -2.54 -2.66 -11.28
CA TYR A 313 -3.22 -3.52 -10.31
C TYR A 313 -4.58 -2.95 -9.88
N TRP A 314 -4.68 -1.64 -9.70
CA TRP A 314 -5.94 -0.95 -9.38
C TRP A 314 -7.02 -1.27 -10.42
N PHE A 315 -6.70 -1.18 -11.72
CA PHE A 315 -7.66 -1.52 -12.79
C PHE A 315 -7.81 -3.02 -13.05
N GLU A 316 -7.09 -3.86 -12.31
CA GLU A 316 -7.06 -5.32 -12.49
C GLU A 316 -6.82 -5.74 -13.96
N LEU A 317 -5.95 -5.03 -14.68
CA LEU A 317 -5.72 -5.32 -16.10
C LEU A 317 -5.23 -6.76 -16.30
N GLU A 318 -5.68 -7.44 -17.36
CA GLU A 318 -5.24 -8.81 -17.66
C GLU A 318 -3.73 -8.85 -17.93
N SER A 319 -3.22 -7.81 -18.60
CA SER A 319 -1.81 -7.62 -18.91
C SER A 319 -0.99 -7.03 -17.76
N LYS A 320 -1.51 -6.90 -16.52
CA LYS A 320 -0.81 -6.25 -15.39
C LYS A 320 0.59 -6.79 -15.12
N ARG A 321 0.84 -8.09 -15.31
CA ARG A 321 2.19 -8.69 -15.18
C ARG A 321 3.14 -8.24 -16.29
N ARG A 322 2.64 -8.09 -17.53
CA ARG A 322 3.43 -7.57 -18.66
C ARG A 322 3.70 -6.07 -18.47
N ILE A 323 2.70 -5.31 -18.05
CA ILE A 323 2.83 -3.88 -17.74
C ILE A 323 3.88 -3.67 -16.64
N ALA A 324 3.85 -4.47 -15.58
CA ALA A 324 4.87 -4.39 -14.54
C ALA A 324 6.28 -4.65 -15.09
N LYS A 325 6.46 -5.69 -15.93
CA LYS A 325 7.75 -5.93 -16.61
C LYS A 325 8.19 -4.72 -17.43
N ILE A 326 7.28 -4.12 -18.22
CA ILE A 326 7.57 -2.92 -19.01
C ILE A 326 7.99 -1.75 -18.10
N ALA A 327 7.25 -1.51 -17.01
CA ALA A 327 7.59 -0.48 -16.04
C ALA A 327 8.98 -0.70 -15.42
N PHE A 328 9.30 -1.92 -14.99
CA PHE A 328 10.63 -2.26 -14.46
C PHE A 328 11.73 -2.09 -15.51
N THR A 329 11.49 -2.48 -16.77
CA THR A 329 12.48 -2.28 -17.84
C THR A 329 12.70 -0.79 -18.15
N LEU A 330 11.63 0.00 -18.23
CA LEU A 330 11.74 1.45 -18.42
C LEU A 330 12.48 2.11 -17.26
N THR A 331 12.25 1.63 -16.04
CA THR A 331 12.94 2.10 -14.84
C THR A 331 14.42 1.79 -14.92
N ALA A 332 14.81 0.54 -15.21
CA ALA A 332 16.22 0.17 -15.33
C ALA A 332 16.94 0.98 -16.43
N LEU A 333 16.28 1.19 -17.57
CA LEU A 333 16.80 2.05 -18.63
C LEU A 333 16.94 3.50 -18.16
N LEU A 334 15.94 4.04 -17.46
CA LEU A 334 15.96 5.41 -16.96
C LEU A 334 17.04 5.62 -15.89
N MET A 335 17.20 4.68 -14.96
CA MET A 335 18.29 4.68 -13.99
C MET A 335 19.65 4.68 -14.69
N THR A 336 19.79 3.86 -15.74
CA THR A 336 21.03 3.82 -16.54
C THR A 336 21.28 5.15 -17.25
N GLY A 337 20.26 5.74 -17.89
CA GLY A 337 20.36 7.04 -18.55
C GLY A 337 20.72 8.16 -17.57
N MET A 338 20.06 8.21 -16.42
CA MET A 338 20.35 9.18 -15.36
C MET A 338 21.76 9.01 -14.81
N ALA A 339 22.23 7.78 -14.59
CA ALA A 339 23.60 7.50 -14.14
C ALA A 339 24.67 7.94 -15.16
N LEU A 340 24.36 7.85 -16.46
CA LEU A 340 25.23 8.33 -17.53
C LEU A 340 25.29 9.87 -17.55
N VAL A 341 24.16 10.54 -17.36
CA VAL A 341 24.07 12.00 -17.49
C VAL A 341 24.49 12.74 -16.22
N ARG A 342 24.26 12.17 -15.03
CA ARG A 342 24.51 12.85 -13.74
C ARG A 342 25.94 12.64 -13.23
N PRO A 343 26.73 13.71 -13.01
CA PRO A 343 27.94 13.67 -12.21
C PRO A 343 27.63 13.28 -10.75
N PRO A 344 28.50 12.54 -10.03
CA PRO A 344 29.83 12.06 -10.40
C PRO A 344 29.85 10.60 -10.90
N VAL A 345 28.69 9.99 -11.20
CA VAL A 345 28.59 8.53 -11.47
C VAL A 345 29.36 8.14 -12.73
N LEU A 346 28.85 8.55 -13.89
CA LEU A 346 29.55 8.41 -15.17
C LEU A 346 29.61 9.74 -15.93
N GLY A 347 28.83 10.75 -15.54
CA GLY A 347 28.78 12.05 -16.21
C GLY A 347 30.12 12.79 -16.26
N THR A 348 31.05 12.52 -15.34
CA THR A 348 32.42 13.09 -15.34
C THR A 348 33.38 12.37 -16.28
N VAL A 349 33.08 11.13 -16.66
CA VAL A 349 33.89 10.30 -17.56
C VAL A 349 33.44 10.46 -19.02
N ILE A 350 32.17 10.79 -19.24
CA ILE A 350 31.59 10.92 -20.58
C ILE A 350 32.03 12.24 -21.23
N PRO A 351 32.54 12.22 -22.48
CA PRO A 351 32.89 13.43 -23.21
C PRO A 351 31.70 14.38 -23.36
N LEU A 352 31.96 15.69 -23.29
CA LEU A 352 30.93 16.73 -23.38
C LEU A 352 30.06 16.58 -24.65
N GLU A 353 30.65 16.20 -25.78
CA GLU A 353 29.93 15.94 -27.04
C GLU A 353 28.89 14.81 -26.92
N ALA A 354 29.20 13.77 -26.15
CA ALA A 354 28.28 12.66 -25.91
C ALA A 354 27.16 13.08 -24.94
N THR A 355 27.45 13.93 -23.95
CA THR A 355 26.43 14.44 -23.02
C THR A 355 25.32 15.23 -23.73
N ALA A 356 25.67 15.97 -24.80
CA ALA A 356 24.72 16.72 -25.62
C ALA A 356 23.62 15.84 -26.25
N TRP A 357 23.91 14.57 -26.53
CA TRP A 357 22.93 13.60 -27.05
C TRP A 357 22.25 12.78 -25.94
N LEU A 358 22.98 12.48 -24.85
CA LEU A 358 22.46 11.68 -23.75
C LEU A 358 21.42 12.40 -22.90
N VAL A 359 21.57 13.71 -22.68
CA VAL A 359 20.61 14.53 -21.92
C VAL A 359 19.20 14.49 -22.56
N PRO A 360 19.00 14.86 -23.84
CA PRO A 360 17.68 14.81 -24.46
C PRO A 360 17.13 13.38 -24.57
N LEU A 361 17.99 12.38 -24.81
CA LEU A 361 17.57 10.97 -24.82
C LEU A 361 17.01 10.54 -23.45
N THR A 362 17.69 10.92 -22.37
CA THR A 362 17.25 10.61 -21.01
C THR A 362 15.96 11.35 -20.65
N ALA A 363 15.78 12.59 -21.13
CA ALA A 363 14.53 13.32 -20.99
C ALA A 363 13.36 12.62 -21.69
N VAL A 364 13.55 12.15 -22.93
CA VAL A 364 12.53 11.35 -23.65
C VAL A 364 12.21 10.06 -22.89
N LEU A 365 13.22 9.40 -22.33
CA LEU A 365 13.05 8.18 -21.54
C LEU A 365 12.27 8.45 -20.24
N LYS A 366 12.48 9.60 -19.58
CA LYS A 366 11.72 10.04 -18.40
C LYS A 366 10.23 10.23 -18.69
N LEU A 367 9.85 10.59 -19.93
CA LEU A 367 8.45 10.74 -20.35
C LEU A 367 7.73 9.38 -20.56
N MET A 368 8.45 8.31 -20.88
CA MET A 368 7.87 7.00 -21.21
C MET A 368 7.03 6.38 -20.07
N PRO A 369 7.44 6.42 -18.78
CA PRO A 369 6.56 6.02 -17.67
C PRO A 369 5.23 6.79 -17.62
N GLY A 370 5.22 8.08 -17.92
CA GLY A 370 4.01 8.91 -17.98
C GLY A 370 3.08 8.48 -19.12
N VAL A 371 3.63 8.19 -20.30
CA VAL A 371 2.89 7.61 -21.43
C VAL A 371 2.31 6.25 -21.04
N LEU A 372 3.08 5.42 -20.33
CA LEU A 372 2.60 4.14 -19.83
C LEU A 372 1.44 4.30 -18.84
N ILE A 373 1.53 5.21 -17.87
CA ILE A 373 0.46 5.53 -16.91
C ILE A 373 -0.81 5.99 -17.65
N LEU A 374 -0.66 6.85 -18.67
CA LEU A 374 -1.79 7.29 -19.48
C LEU A 374 -2.43 6.12 -20.25
N GLY A 375 -1.63 5.24 -20.84
CA GLY A 375 -2.11 4.02 -21.49
C GLY A 375 -2.86 3.10 -20.52
N ILE A 376 -2.35 2.92 -19.30
CA ILE A 376 -3.01 2.18 -18.23
C ILE A 376 -4.37 2.81 -17.88
N ALA A 377 -4.43 4.13 -17.77
CA ALA A 377 -5.67 4.85 -17.48
C ALA A 377 -6.72 4.64 -18.58
N ILE A 378 -6.33 4.74 -19.86
CA ILE A 378 -7.23 4.52 -21.01
C ILE A 378 -7.77 3.09 -21.00
N LEU A 379 -6.90 2.08 -20.81
CA LEU A 379 -7.30 0.68 -20.73
C LEU A 379 -8.21 0.42 -19.52
N GLY A 380 -7.90 1.04 -18.38
CA GLY A 380 -8.69 0.94 -17.15
C GLY A 380 -10.10 1.50 -17.28
N MET A 381 -10.22 2.70 -17.87
CA MET A 381 -11.51 3.35 -18.14
C MET A 381 -12.39 2.53 -19.08
N ARG A 382 -11.80 1.86 -20.08
CA ARG A 382 -12.54 0.94 -20.98
C ARG A 382 -13.05 -0.30 -20.26
N LYS A 383 -12.33 -0.81 -19.25
CA LYS A 383 -12.70 -2.03 -18.52
C LYS A 383 -13.76 -1.78 -17.44
N ARG A 384 -13.65 -0.69 -16.66
CA ARG A 384 -14.57 -0.36 -15.57
C ARG A 384 -14.91 1.13 -15.59
N ALA A 385 -15.90 1.53 -16.39
CA ALA A 385 -16.22 2.95 -16.59
C ALA A 385 -16.41 3.74 -15.29
N ALA A 386 -17.21 3.23 -14.34
CA ALA A 386 -17.53 3.97 -13.10
C ALA A 386 -16.32 4.20 -12.18
N ASP A 387 -15.52 3.16 -11.90
CA ASP A 387 -14.32 3.28 -11.06
C ASP A 387 -13.13 3.88 -11.85
N GLY A 388 -13.16 3.76 -13.18
CA GLY A 388 -12.24 4.35 -14.15
C GLY A 388 -12.24 5.87 -14.12
N TRP A 389 -13.42 6.48 -14.22
CA TRP A 389 -13.55 7.94 -14.19
C TRP A 389 -13.11 8.56 -12.86
N LEU A 390 -13.32 7.86 -11.75
CA LEU A 390 -12.88 8.32 -10.43
C LEU A 390 -11.36 8.31 -10.27
N ALA A 391 -10.67 7.38 -10.94
CA ALA A 391 -9.21 7.28 -10.92
C ALA A 391 -8.53 8.27 -11.88
N LEU A 392 -9.25 8.90 -12.81
CA LEU A 392 -8.67 9.85 -13.76
C LEU A 392 -8.06 11.08 -13.06
N ALA A 393 -8.80 11.68 -12.12
CA ALA A 393 -8.33 12.86 -11.38
C ALA A 393 -6.98 12.61 -10.66
N PRO A 394 -6.81 11.57 -9.82
CA PRO A 394 -5.53 11.31 -9.18
C PRO A 394 -4.43 10.93 -10.18
N ILE A 395 -4.72 10.28 -11.30
CA ILE A 395 -3.73 10.00 -12.36
C ILE A 395 -3.21 11.30 -12.99
N VAL A 396 -4.09 12.24 -13.31
CA VAL A 396 -3.68 13.54 -13.88
C VAL A 396 -2.84 14.32 -12.87
N LEU A 397 -3.26 14.34 -11.60
CA LEU A 397 -2.50 15.00 -10.53
C LEU A 397 -1.13 14.34 -10.31
N GLN A 398 -1.03 13.00 -10.41
CA GLN A 398 0.24 12.29 -10.39
C GLN A 398 1.15 12.76 -11.52
N ILE A 399 0.64 12.87 -12.75
CA ILE A 399 1.43 13.34 -13.91
C ILE A 399 1.90 14.78 -13.67
N VAL A 400 1.03 15.67 -13.22
CA VAL A 400 1.39 17.07 -12.89
C VAL A 400 2.49 17.15 -11.83
N ARG A 401 2.41 16.32 -10.79
CA ARG A 401 3.44 16.22 -9.74
C ARG A 401 4.77 15.69 -10.30
N SER A 402 4.72 14.57 -11.03
CA SER A 402 5.89 13.85 -11.54
C SER A 402 6.65 14.59 -12.64
N TYR A 403 5.96 15.43 -13.42
CA TYR A 403 6.52 16.13 -14.57
C TYR A 403 6.54 17.66 -14.39
N ARG A 404 6.66 18.12 -13.14
CA ARG A 404 6.65 19.56 -12.82
C ARG A 404 7.79 20.34 -13.48
N GLU A 405 8.95 19.72 -13.63
CA GLU A 405 10.16 20.34 -14.23
C GLU A 405 9.96 20.54 -15.73
N GLU A 406 9.36 19.55 -16.39
CA GLU A 406 9.02 19.64 -17.80
C GLU A 406 7.93 20.69 -18.04
N LEU A 407 6.97 20.82 -17.13
CA LEU A 407 5.97 21.89 -17.17
C LEU A 407 6.59 23.28 -17.04
N THR A 408 7.61 23.46 -16.20
CA THR A 408 8.34 24.74 -16.11
C THR A 408 9.06 25.11 -17.40
N VAL A 409 9.67 24.13 -18.09
CA VAL A 409 10.32 24.34 -19.39
C VAL A 409 9.30 24.80 -20.45
N LEU A 410 8.05 24.35 -20.34
CA LEU A 410 6.94 24.78 -21.20
C LEU A 410 6.33 26.13 -20.79
N GLY A 411 6.91 26.84 -19.82
CA GLY A 411 6.44 28.15 -19.36
C GLY A 411 5.21 28.10 -18.44
N VAL A 412 4.87 26.92 -17.90
CA VAL A 412 3.77 26.80 -16.94
C VAL A 412 4.26 27.24 -15.54
N PRO A 413 3.62 28.22 -14.90
CA PRO A 413 4.01 28.66 -13.56
C PRO A 413 3.71 27.54 -12.55
N VAL A 414 4.75 27.04 -11.87
CA VAL A 414 4.62 25.96 -10.88
C VAL A 414 4.67 26.44 -9.43
N ILE A 415 4.91 27.72 -9.18
CA ILE A 415 4.98 28.30 -7.83
C ILE A 415 3.69 29.08 -7.56
N LEU A 416 3.04 28.76 -6.45
CA LEU A 416 1.83 29.39 -5.94
C LEU A 416 2.18 30.11 -4.63
N ARG A 417 2.12 31.44 -4.61
CA ARG A 417 2.38 32.24 -3.40
C ARG A 417 1.03 32.56 -2.71
N LEU A 418 0.78 31.94 -1.57
CA LEU A 418 -0.42 32.12 -0.74
C LEU A 418 -0.05 32.89 0.53
N GLY A 419 0.00 34.22 0.42
CA GLY A 419 0.46 35.08 1.51
C GLY A 419 1.91 34.74 1.90
N PRO A 420 2.20 34.42 3.19
CA PRO A 420 3.55 34.05 3.61
C PRO A 420 3.97 32.64 3.15
N VAL A 421 3.04 31.79 2.69
CA VAL A 421 3.36 30.40 2.33
C VAL A 421 3.57 30.27 0.83
N THR A 422 4.65 29.61 0.44
CA THR A 422 4.93 29.24 -0.95
C THR A 422 4.67 27.75 -1.16
N LEU A 423 3.67 27.42 -1.99
CA LEU A 423 3.37 26.04 -2.38
C LEU A 423 3.74 25.83 -3.85
N THR A 424 4.14 24.63 -4.23
CA THR A 424 4.26 24.28 -5.65
C THR A 424 2.99 23.62 -6.16
N VAL A 425 2.71 23.74 -7.45
CA VAL A 425 1.64 22.99 -8.12
C VAL A 425 1.82 21.49 -7.89
N GLY A 426 3.07 21.00 -7.87
CA GLY A 426 3.38 19.60 -7.55
C GLY A 426 3.01 19.21 -6.11
N THR A 427 3.20 20.11 -5.14
CA THR A 427 2.78 19.91 -3.74
C THR A 427 1.26 19.79 -3.64
N VAL A 428 0.53 20.74 -4.24
CA VAL A 428 -0.95 20.72 -4.23
C VAL A 428 -1.47 19.47 -4.93
N ALA A 429 -0.90 19.11 -6.08
CA ALA A 429 -1.27 17.91 -6.82
C ALA A 429 -1.05 16.64 -6.00
N ALA A 430 0.07 16.55 -5.28
CA ALA A 430 0.37 15.42 -4.39
C ALA A 430 -0.66 15.27 -3.26
N LEU A 431 -0.96 16.36 -2.55
CA LEU A 431 -1.89 16.34 -1.42
C LEU A 431 -3.31 15.94 -1.88
N VAL A 432 -3.80 16.57 -2.95
CA VAL A 432 -5.13 16.28 -3.50
C VAL A 432 -5.18 14.86 -4.04
N MET A 433 -4.15 14.40 -4.75
CA MET A 433 -4.06 13.04 -5.24
C MET A 433 -4.11 12.02 -4.10
N LEU A 434 -3.27 12.17 -3.07
CA LEU A 434 -3.20 11.24 -1.94
C LEU A 434 -4.53 11.21 -1.17
N ALA A 435 -5.19 12.36 -1.01
CA ALA A 435 -6.52 12.42 -0.41
C ALA A 435 -7.55 11.62 -1.24
N ILE A 436 -7.59 11.83 -2.56
CA ILE A 436 -8.51 11.10 -3.45
C ILE A 436 -8.20 9.60 -3.43
N VAL A 437 -6.94 9.20 -3.59
CA VAL A 437 -6.52 7.80 -3.57
C VAL A 437 -6.89 7.14 -2.25
N SER A 438 -6.70 7.81 -1.12
CA SER A 438 -7.08 7.30 0.21
C SER A 438 -8.58 7.03 0.31
N VAL A 439 -9.42 7.97 -0.16
CA VAL A 439 -10.89 7.78 -0.21
C VAL A 439 -11.26 6.61 -1.12
N LEU A 440 -10.61 6.49 -2.28
CA LEU A 440 -10.84 5.39 -3.22
C LEU A 440 -10.43 4.03 -2.61
N MET A 441 -9.33 3.97 -1.85
CA MET A 441 -8.90 2.76 -1.14
C MET A 441 -9.93 2.31 -0.12
N VAL A 442 -10.35 3.23 0.76
CA VAL A 442 -11.37 2.92 1.79
C VAL A 442 -12.66 2.47 1.13
N ARG A 443 -13.11 3.14 0.06
CA ARG A 443 -14.30 2.73 -0.70
C ARG A 443 -14.17 1.33 -1.29
N ARG A 444 -13.00 0.99 -1.86
CA ARG A 444 -12.73 -0.34 -2.42
C ARG A 444 -12.73 -1.42 -1.34
N PHE A 445 -12.07 -1.16 -0.22
CA PHE A 445 -12.05 -2.07 0.93
C PHE A 445 -13.46 -2.32 1.48
N MET A 446 -14.24 -1.27 1.68
CA MET A 446 -15.62 -1.38 2.16
C MET A 446 -16.52 -2.18 1.20
N ARG A 447 -16.30 -2.07 -0.11
CA ARG A 447 -17.01 -2.90 -1.10
C ARG A 447 -16.63 -4.38 -0.98
N GLY A 448 -15.33 -4.68 -0.89
CA GLY A 448 -14.85 -6.06 -0.75
C GLY A 448 -15.33 -6.73 0.55
N GLN A 449 -15.38 -5.97 1.65
CA GLN A 449 -15.93 -6.46 2.92
C GLN A 449 -17.43 -6.75 2.83
N ARG A 450 -18.21 -5.86 2.21
CA ARG A 450 -19.66 -6.07 2.03
C ARG A 450 -19.96 -7.32 1.22
N GLU A 451 -19.25 -7.52 0.12
CA GLU A 451 -19.40 -8.71 -0.72
C GLU A 451 -19.06 -9.99 0.05
N SER A 452 -17.97 -9.97 0.85
CA SER A 452 -17.58 -11.10 1.69
C SER A 452 -18.62 -11.41 2.78
N VAL A 453 -19.22 -10.39 3.39
CA VAL A 453 -20.28 -10.55 4.40
C VAL A 453 -21.55 -11.10 3.77
N LEU A 454 -21.96 -10.58 2.62
CA LEU A 454 -23.14 -11.07 1.89
C LEU A 454 -22.99 -12.54 1.53
N LEU A 455 -21.84 -12.94 0.98
CA LEU A 455 -21.57 -14.34 0.64
C LEU A 455 -21.58 -15.25 1.87
N ARG A 456 -21.07 -14.79 3.02
CA ARG A 456 -21.17 -15.54 4.29
C ARG A 456 -22.61 -15.70 4.77
N LEU A 457 -23.42 -14.64 4.65
CA LEU A 457 -24.84 -14.68 5.03
C LEU A 457 -25.63 -15.64 4.14
N GLU A 458 -25.37 -15.65 2.82
CA GLU A 458 -26.00 -16.60 1.89
C GLU A 458 -25.70 -18.05 2.29
N ILE A 459 -24.45 -18.35 2.67
CA ILE A 459 -24.09 -19.71 3.11
C ILE A 459 -24.71 -20.05 4.47
N GLU A 460 -24.75 -19.11 5.43
CA GLU A 460 -25.36 -19.35 6.73
C GLU A 460 -26.88 -19.56 6.63
N GLN A 461 -27.55 -18.83 5.74
CA GLN A 461 -28.96 -19.05 5.44
C GLN A 461 -29.21 -20.44 4.85
N ALA A 462 -28.36 -20.90 3.93
CA ALA A 462 -28.44 -22.26 3.39
C ALA A 462 -28.27 -23.33 4.49
N ARG A 463 -27.38 -23.10 5.46
CA ARG A 463 -27.19 -23.98 6.64
C ARG A 463 -28.45 -24.06 7.51
N GLN A 464 -29.09 -22.92 7.78
CA GLN A 464 -30.31 -22.89 8.60
C GLN A 464 -31.45 -23.69 7.97
N VAL A 465 -31.59 -23.65 6.65
CA VAL A 465 -32.60 -24.48 5.94
C VAL A 465 -32.30 -25.97 6.11
N GLN A 466 -31.03 -26.38 6.05
CA GLN A 466 -30.66 -27.80 6.20
C GLN A 466 -30.89 -28.33 7.61
N ASN A 467 -30.62 -27.54 8.66
CA ASN A 467 -30.82 -27.99 10.05
C ASN A 467 -32.28 -28.36 10.37
N VAL A 468 -33.26 -27.76 9.68
CA VAL A 468 -34.70 -28.08 9.85
C VAL A 468 -35.07 -29.45 9.27
N LEU A 469 -34.22 -30.04 8.42
CA LEU A 469 -34.48 -31.30 7.72
C LEU A 469 -33.99 -32.53 8.51
N ILE A 470 -33.07 -32.35 9.46
CA ILE A 470 -32.57 -33.39 10.35
C ILE A 470 -33.47 -33.44 11.61
N PRO A 471 -33.93 -34.61 12.08
CA PRO A 471 -34.81 -34.68 13.24
C PRO A 471 -34.17 -34.06 14.50
N GLU A 472 -34.77 -33.00 15.07
CA GLU A 472 -34.29 -32.36 16.32
C GLU A 472 -34.49 -33.22 17.57
N ALA A 473 -35.43 -34.17 17.53
CA ALA A 473 -35.72 -35.09 18.63
C ALA A 473 -35.96 -36.52 18.10
N MET A 474 -35.24 -37.48 18.68
CA MET A 474 -35.39 -38.89 18.36
C MET A 474 -36.72 -39.42 18.90
N PRO A 475 -37.55 -40.08 18.07
CA PRO A 475 -38.78 -40.67 18.56
C PRO A 475 -38.47 -41.83 19.52
N ALA A 476 -39.21 -41.92 20.62
CA ALA A 476 -39.14 -43.08 21.51
C ALA A 476 -39.87 -44.26 20.84
N ILE A 477 -39.14 -45.35 20.55
CA ILE A 477 -39.68 -46.54 19.88
C ILE A 477 -39.58 -47.72 20.85
N PRO A 478 -40.71 -48.24 21.40
CA PRO A 478 -40.68 -49.37 22.32
C PRO A 478 -39.93 -50.57 21.74
N GLY A 479 -39.03 -51.17 22.52
CA GLY A 479 -38.23 -52.32 22.09
C GLY A 479 -36.97 -51.98 21.28
N PHE A 480 -36.70 -50.71 20.98
CA PHE A 480 -35.50 -50.27 20.28
C PHE A 480 -34.83 -49.08 20.98
N ALA A 481 -33.51 -49.15 21.10
CA ALA A 481 -32.66 -48.01 21.45
C ALA A 481 -32.01 -47.49 20.16
N VAL A 482 -32.29 -46.24 19.79
CA VAL A 482 -31.80 -45.62 18.55
C VAL A 482 -30.91 -44.44 18.90
N GLU A 483 -29.72 -44.39 18.32
CA GLU A 483 -28.76 -43.29 18.45
C GLU A 483 -28.48 -42.72 17.05
N SER A 484 -28.30 -41.41 16.95
CA SER A 484 -27.96 -40.73 15.69
C SER A 484 -26.93 -39.65 15.95
N GLU A 485 -25.92 -39.56 15.10
CA GLU A 485 -24.89 -38.53 15.15
C GLU A 485 -24.62 -38.00 13.76
N TYR A 486 -24.63 -36.67 13.63
CA TYR A 486 -24.37 -35.97 12.38
C TYR A 486 -23.31 -34.90 12.60
N ARG A 487 -22.20 -34.99 11.87
CA ARG A 487 -21.11 -34.02 11.89
C ARG A 487 -20.84 -33.55 10.47
N PRO A 488 -21.32 -32.36 10.08
CA PRO A 488 -21.07 -31.83 8.73
C PRO A 488 -19.61 -31.44 8.54
N ALA A 489 -19.03 -31.73 7.38
CA ALA A 489 -17.66 -31.33 7.03
C ALA A 489 -17.57 -29.87 6.53
N GLN A 490 -18.68 -29.34 6.00
CA GLN A 490 -18.78 -27.97 5.49
C GLN A 490 -19.98 -27.24 6.12
N GLN A 491 -20.19 -25.98 5.72
CA GLN A 491 -21.33 -25.20 6.21
C GLN A 491 -22.69 -25.75 5.73
N VAL A 492 -22.72 -26.55 4.65
CA VAL A 492 -23.91 -27.21 4.12
C VAL A 492 -23.52 -28.60 3.61
N GLY A 493 -24.18 -29.62 4.13
CA GLY A 493 -23.90 -31.03 3.88
C GLY A 493 -24.76 -31.73 2.82
N GLY A 494 -24.31 -32.89 2.36
CA GLY A 494 -25.00 -33.78 1.41
C GLY A 494 -25.81 -34.90 2.08
N ASP A 495 -25.40 -35.28 3.29
CA ASP A 495 -26.02 -36.34 4.08
C ASP A 495 -27.42 -36.00 4.56
N PHE A 496 -28.29 -37.01 4.59
CA PHE A 496 -29.61 -36.93 5.20
C PHE A 496 -30.04 -38.26 5.81
N PHE A 497 -30.86 -38.18 6.85
CA PHE A 497 -31.52 -39.36 7.41
C PHE A 497 -32.88 -39.03 8.00
N GLN A 498 -33.76 -40.03 8.09
CA GLN A 498 -35.03 -39.98 8.80
C GLN A 498 -35.22 -41.26 9.60
N ILE A 499 -35.72 -41.13 10.83
CA ILE A 499 -36.09 -42.25 11.70
C ILE A 499 -37.58 -42.07 12.02
N ILE A 500 -38.39 -43.02 11.58
CA ILE A 500 -39.85 -42.92 11.60
C ILE A 500 -40.43 -44.16 12.27
N PRO A 501 -41.34 -44.05 13.25
CA PRO A 501 -42.03 -45.20 13.81
C PRO A 501 -42.79 -45.97 12.71
N ALA A 502 -42.54 -47.27 12.61
CA ALA A 502 -43.26 -48.16 11.71
C ALA A 502 -44.52 -48.72 12.38
N ALA A 503 -45.42 -49.32 11.59
CA ALA A 503 -46.57 -50.03 12.13
C ALA A 503 -46.12 -51.15 13.11
N ASN A 504 -46.99 -51.52 14.05
CA ASN A 504 -46.75 -52.62 15.01
C ASN A 504 -45.51 -52.45 15.91
N SER A 505 -45.16 -51.22 16.31
CA SER A 505 -43.99 -50.91 17.16
C SER A 505 -42.63 -51.19 16.50
N GLY A 506 -42.56 -51.17 15.16
CA GLY A 506 -41.30 -51.22 14.42
C GLY A 506 -40.65 -49.84 14.23
N VAL A 507 -39.52 -49.82 13.53
CA VAL A 507 -38.82 -48.60 13.10
C VAL A 507 -38.48 -48.64 11.62
N LEU A 508 -38.73 -47.55 10.90
CA LEU A 508 -38.29 -47.32 9.54
C LEU A 508 -37.14 -46.30 9.57
N VAL A 509 -35.99 -46.65 9.01
CA VAL A 509 -34.84 -45.75 8.88
C VAL A 509 -34.51 -45.55 7.42
N VAL A 510 -34.29 -44.29 7.06
CA VAL A 510 -33.80 -43.86 5.75
C VAL A 510 -32.49 -43.12 5.99
N ILE A 511 -31.44 -43.47 5.26
CA ILE A 511 -30.15 -42.77 5.28
C ILE A 511 -29.66 -42.63 3.85
N GLY A 512 -29.05 -41.50 3.51
CA GLY A 512 -28.50 -41.31 2.19
C GLY A 512 -27.57 -40.11 2.12
N ASP A 513 -26.89 -40.01 0.99
CA ASP A 513 -25.96 -38.93 0.67
C ASP A 513 -26.17 -38.45 -0.77
N VAL A 514 -26.11 -37.13 -0.97
CA VAL A 514 -26.23 -36.47 -2.26
C VAL A 514 -24.85 -36.02 -2.72
N SER A 515 -24.37 -36.58 -3.84
CA SER A 515 -23.11 -36.16 -4.43
C SER A 515 -23.14 -34.67 -4.79
N GLY A 516 -22.12 -33.93 -4.36
CA GLY A 516 -22.04 -32.50 -4.55
C GLY A 516 -21.87 -31.79 -3.21
N LYS A 517 -21.92 -30.46 -3.21
CA LYS A 517 -21.75 -29.67 -1.98
C LYS A 517 -22.44 -28.32 -2.08
N GLY A 518 -22.70 -27.73 -0.92
CA GLY A 518 -23.32 -26.40 -0.84
C GLY A 518 -24.82 -26.43 -1.17
N THR A 519 -25.35 -25.27 -1.56
CA THR A 519 -26.78 -25.03 -1.73
C THR A 519 -27.51 -26.03 -2.67
N PRO A 520 -26.94 -26.45 -3.83
CA PRO A 520 -27.60 -27.42 -4.70
C PRO A 520 -27.84 -28.80 -4.05
N ALA A 521 -26.91 -29.28 -3.22
CA ALA A 521 -27.06 -30.54 -2.49
C ALA A 521 -28.18 -30.42 -1.44
N ALA A 522 -28.20 -29.32 -0.67
CA ALA A 522 -29.23 -29.06 0.34
C ALA A 522 -30.66 -29.02 -0.22
N MET A 523 -30.83 -28.46 -1.43
CA MET A 523 -32.14 -28.44 -2.12
C MET A 523 -32.60 -29.85 -2.48
N THR A 524 -31.68 -30.71 -2.93
CA THR A 524 -31.96 -32.12 -3.23
C THR A 524 -32.33 -32.90 -1.96
N VAL A 525 -31.59 -32.69 -0.87
CA VAL A 525 -31.92 -33.25 0.45
C VAL A 525 -33.32 -32.82 0.89
N SER A 526 -33.67 -31.55 0.73
CA SER A 526 -35.02 -31.02 1.06
C SER A 526 -36.13 -31.73 0.29
N LEU A 527 -35.92 -31.95 -1.03
CA LEU A 527 -36.86 -32.67 -1.89
C LEU A 527 -37.02 -34.13 -1.46
N LEU A 528 -35.92 -34.81 -1.11
CA LEU A 528 -35.92 -36.20 -0.67
C LEU A 528 -36.60 -36.36 0.68
N VAL A 529 -36.23 -35.56 1.69
CA VAL A 529 -36.86 -35.59 3.02
C VAL A 529 -38.34 -35.27 2.93
N GLY A 530 -38.73 -34.24 2.18
CA GLY A 530 -40.14 -33.94 1.92
C GLY A 530 -40.86 -35.11 1.25
N SER A 531 -40.22 -35.73 0.25
CA SER A 531 -40.77 -36.89 -0.44
C SER A 531 -40.97 -38.09 0.49
N ILE A 532 -39.98 -38.40 1.33
CA ILE A 532 -40.05 -39.46 2.34
C ILE A 532 -41.22 -39.21 3.28
N ARG A 533 -41.32 -38.01 3.88
CA ARG A 533 -42.39 -37.65 4.82
C ARG A 533 -43.79 -37.76 4.19
N THR A 534 -43.93 -37.49 2.89
CA THR A 534 -45.20 -37.67 2.16
C THR A 534 -45.51 -39.13 1.81
N LEU A 535 -44.49 -39.97 1.64
CA LEU A 535 -44.65 -41.34 1.12
C LEU A 535 -44.87 -42.37 2.23
N VAL A 536 -44.19 -42.19 3.36
CA VAL A 536 -44.20 -43.13 4.50
C VAL A 536 -45.59 -43.41 5.08
N PRO A 537 -46.55 -42.45 5.12
CA PRO A 537 -47.92 -42.75 5.52
C PRO A 537 -48.65 -43.74 4.59
N THR A 538 -48.24 -43.85 3.32
CA THR A 538 -48.88 -44.69 2.31
C THR A 538 -48.22 -46.06 2.18
N THR A 539 -46.88 -46.13 2.33
CA THR A 539 -46.13 -47.38 2.24
C THR A 539 -44.90 -47.36 3.14
N GLN A 540 -44.61 -48.50 3.74
CA GLN A 540 -43.41 -48.75 4.56
C GLN A 540 -42.57 -49.91 3.99
N SER A 541 -42.74 -50.25 2.71
CA SER A 541 -41.86 -51.20 1.99
C SER A 541 -40.59 -50.47 1.53
N PRO A 542 -39.39 -50.87 1.98
CA PRO A 542 -38.13 -50.24 1.58
C PRO A 542 -37.92 -50.16 0.07
N GLY A 543 -38.21 -51.23 -0.68
CA GLY A 543 -38.04 -51.27 -2.13
C GLY A 543 -39.00 -50.32 -2.83
N THR A 544 -40.26 -50.28 -2.40
CA THR A 544 -41.26 -49.34 -2.95
C THR A 544 -40.88 -47.89 -2.67
N ILE A 545 -40.40 -47.58 -1.46
CA ILE A 545 -39.94 -46.23 -1.10
C ILE A 545 -38.81 -45.79 -2.03
N LEU A 546 -37.77 -46.62 -2.19
CA LEU A 546 -36.65 -46.28 -3.07
C LEU A 546 -37.07 -46.13 -4.54
N SER A 547 -37.98 -46.96 -5.04
CA SER A 547 -38.49 -46.83 -6.41
C SER A 547 -39.19 -45.50 -6.66
N VAL A 548 -40.07 -45.07 -5.74
CA VAL A 548 -40.76 -43.79 -5.86
C VAL A 548 -39.80 -42.61 -5.72
N LEU A 549 -38.81 -42.69 -4.81
CA LEU A 549 -37.77 -41.68 -4.69
C LEU A 549 -36.92 -41.59 -5.95
N ASN A 550 -36.55 -42.73 -6.54
CA ASN A 550 -35.79 -42.80 -7.78
C ASN A 550 -36.55 -42.13 -8.93
N GLU A 551 -37.82 -42.46 -9.13
CA GLU A 551 -38.67 -41.81 -10.14
C GLU A 551 -38.75 -40.28 -9.95
N ARG A 552 -38.82 -39.81 -8.70
CA ARG A 552 -38.79 -38.38 -8.38
C ARG A 552 -37.41 -37.74 -8.64
N MET A 553 -36.33 -38.50 -8.70
CA MET A 553 -34.99 -37.97 -8.94
C MET A 553 -34.54 -38.04 -10.40
N ILE A 554 -35.18 -38.87 -11.23
CA ILE A 554 -34.86 -39.01 -12.66
C ILE A 554 -34.92 -37.65 -13.36
N GLY A 555 -33.84 -37.31 -14.07
CA GLY A 555 -33.71 -36.05 -14.82
C GLY A 555 -33.53 -34.79 -13.96
N ARG A 556 -33.48 -34.93 -12.62
CA ARG A 556 -33.24 -33.82 -11.69
C ARG A 556 -31.79 -33.79 -11.17
N SER A 557 -31.07 -34.90 -11.29
CA SER A 557 -29.65 -34.98 -10.98
C SER A 557 -28.85 -34.31 -12.11
N GLN A 558 -28.49 -33.04 -11.97
CA GLN A 558 -27.67 -32.29 -12.95
C GLN A 558 -26.20 -32.78 -12.95
N GLY A 559 -25.97 -34.04 -13.32
CA GLY A 559 -24.65 -34.68 -13.34
C GLY A 559 -24.17 -35.24 -12.00
N GLY A 560 -24.99 -35.20 -10.95
CA GLY A 560 -24.76 -35.87 -9.66
C GLY A 560 -25.52 -37.19 -9.52
N PHE A 561 -25.34 -37.86 -8.38
CA PHE A 561 -26.07 -39.04 -7.95
C PHE A 561 -26.42 -38.95 -6.46
N THR A 562 -27.42 -39.71 -6.02
CA THR A 562 -27.79 -39.78 -4.60
C THR A 562 -27.78 -41.24 -4.17
N THR A 563 -26.95 -41.57 -3.18
CA THR A 563 -27.00 -42.87 -2.53
C THR A 563 -28.08 -42.87 -1.46
N CYS A 564 -28.82 -43.96 -1.31
CA CYS A 564 -29.85 -44.06 -0.29
C CYS A 564 -30.08 -45.50 0.14
N LEU A 565 -30.28 -45.74 1.42
CA LEU A 565 -30.67 -47.02 1.99
C LEU A 565 -31.91 -46.83 2.85
N VAL A 566 -32.88 -47.72 2.66
CA VAL A 566 -34.09 -47.77 3.48
C VAL A 566 -34.14 -49.11 4.17
N LEU A 567 -34.38 -49.11 5.47
CA LEU A 567 -34.57 -50.31 6.27
C LEU A 567 -35.81 -50.19 7.15
N ARG A 568 -36.54 -51.29 7.31
CA ARG A 568 -37.63 -51.43 8.28
C ARG A 568 -37.28 -52.55 9.23
N VAL A 569 -37.34 -52.29 10.53
CA VAL A 569 -37.22 -53.30 11.59
C VAL A 569 -38.59 -53.48 12.24
N ASP A 570 -39.16 -54.66 12.13
CA ASP A 570 -40.41 -55.04 12.77
C ASP A 570 -40.16 -55.41 14.25
N ALA A 571 -41.19 -55.36 15.11
CA ALA A 571 -41.01 -55.52 16.57
C ALA A 571 -40.45 -56.88 17.01
N ASP A 572 -40.63 -57.92 16.19
CA ASP A 572 -40.06 -59.25 16.38
C ASP A 572 -38.56 -59.33 16.04
N GLY A 573 -38.00 -58.28 15.45
CA GLY A 573 -36.62 -58.16 15.02
C GLY A 573 -36.39 -58.53 13.56
N ALA A 574 -37.42 -58.79 12.77
CA ALA A 574 -37.28 -58.98 11.33
C ALA A 574 -36.89 -57.65 10.66
N VAL A 575 -35.80 -57.65 9.91
CA VAL A 575 -35.33 -56.48 9.15
C VAL A 575 -35.58 -56.71 7.67
N THR A 576 -36.24 -55.76 7.02
CA THR A 576 -36.31 -55.64 5.55
C THR A 576 -35.47 -54.45 5.12
N VAL A 577 -34.62 -54.60 4.12
CA VAL A 577 -33.72 -53.55 3.65
C VAL A 577 -33.70 -53.48 2.13
N ALA A 578 -33.62 -52.27 1.57
CA ALA A 578 -33.34 -52.06 0.16
C ALA A 578 -32.27 -50.97 0.03
N ASN A 579 -31.39 -51.12 -0.96
CA ASN A 579 -30.22 -50.26 -1.13
C ASN A 579 -30.15 -49.68 -2.55
N ALA A 580 -30.02 -48.36 -2.64
CA ALA A 580 -29.77 -47.59 -3.85
C ALA A 580 -28.35 -47.02 -3.84
N GLY A 581 -27.35 -47.90 -3.83
CA GLY A 581 -25.92 -47.56 -3.97
C GLY A 581 -25.24 -46.96 -2.74
N HIS A 582 -25.88 -47.03 -1.58
CA HIS A 582 -25.33 -46.61 -0.29
C HIS A 582 -24.49 -47.71 0.36
N LEU A 583 -23.74 -47.36 1.41
CA LEU A 583 -22.95 -48.34 2.16
C LEU A 583 -23.86 -49.36 2.87
N PRO A 584 -23.52 -50.66 2.86
CA PRO A 584 -24.26 -51.66 3.62
C PRO A 584 -24.13 -51.44 5.14
N PRO A 585 -25.14 -51.85 5.93
CA PRO A 585 -25.11 -51.69 7.37
C PRO A 585 -24.25 -52.76 8.04
N TYR A 586 -23.74 -52.45 9.24
CA TYR A 586 -22.95 -53.36 10.07
C TYR A 586 -23.80 -53.93 11.22
N LEU A 587 -23.94 -55.25 11.29
CA LEU A 587 -24.53 -55.96 12.42
C LEU A 587 -23.43 -56.43 13.37
N ASN A 588 -23.36 -55.87 14.58
CA ASN A 588 -22.30 -56.15 15.56
C ASN A 588 -20.88 -56.07 14.97
N GLY A 589 -20.64 -55.13 14.07
CA GLY A 589 -19.35 -54.94 13.39
C GLY A 589 -19.07 -55.93 12.25
N SER A 590 -20.07 -56.67 11.78
CA SER A 590 -20.00 -57.45 10.54
C SER A 590 -20.92 -56.84 9.50
N GLU A 591 -20.39 -56.54 8.32
CA GLU A 591 -21.15 -55.99 7.20
C GLU A 591 -22.23 -56.98 6.75
N ILE A 592 -23.46 -56.51 6.56
CA ILE A 592 -24.56 -57.31 6.05
C ILE A 592 -24.55 -57.26 4.53
N ASP A 593 -24.63 -58.43 3.90
CA ASP A 593 -24.82 -58.52 2.45
C ASP A 593 -26.23 -58.05 2.08
N VAL A 594 -26.31 -56.92 1.38
CA VAL A 594 -27.56 -56.31 0.91
C VAL A 594 -27.53 -56.28 -0.60
N SER A 595 -28.64 -56.64 -1.25
CA SER A 595 -28.73 -56.61 -2.71
C SER A 595 -28.35 -55.22 -3.25
N PRO A 596 -27.36 -55.14 -4.16
CA PRO A 596 -26.89 -53.85 -4.66
C PRO A 596 -27.94 -53.23 -5.59
N GLY A 597 -28.05 -51.91 -5.53
CA GLY A 597 -28.88 -51.12 -6.45
C GLY A 597 -28.12 -49.88 -6.94
N LEU A 598 -28.57 -49.31 -8.05
CA LEU A 598 -27.98 -48.08 -8.59
C LEU A 598 -28.43 -46.85 -7.78
N PRO A 599 -27.56 -45.83 -7.61
CA PRO A 599 -27.94 -44.55 -7.01
C PRO A 599 -29.22 -43.95 -7.64
N LEU A 600 -29.98 -43.24 -6.81
CA LEU A 600 -31.24 -42.61 -7.20
C LEU A 600 -31.02 -41.59 -8.33
N GLY A 601 -31.97 -41.54 -9.26
CA GLY A 601 -32.04 -40.59 -10.37
C GLY A 601 -31.21 -40.95 -11.60
N LEU A 602 -30.43 -42.05 -11.56
CA LEU A 602 -29.61 -42.49 -12.69
C LEU A 602 -30.44 -43.24 -13.75
N VAL A 603 -31.16 -44.28 -13.34
CA VAL A 603 -31.93 -45.16 -14.24
C VAL A 603 -33.23 -45.55 -13.56
N ALA A 604 -34.35 -45.52 -14.31
CA ALA A 604 -35.64 -46.01 -13.83
C ALA A 604 -35.58 -47.52 -13.52
N GLY A 605 -36.16 -47.94 -12.39
CA GLY A 605 -36.17 -49.35 -12.00
C GLY A 605 -36.69 -49.61 -10.60
N SER A 606 -36.85 -50.89 -10.28
CA SER A 606 -37.19 -51.37 -8.94
C SER A 606 -35.93 -51.69 -8.11
N TYR A 607 -36.05 -51.58 -6.80
CA TYR A 607 -35.00 -51.96 -5.85
C TYR A 607 -35.37 -53.27 -5.15
N ALA A 608 -34.44 -54.23 -5.15
CA ALA A 608 -34.64 -55.51 -4.49
C ALA A 608 -34.61 -55.36 -2.96
N GLU A 609 -35.50 -56.09 -2.28
CA GLU A 609 -35.52 -56.16 -0.82
C GLU A 609 -34.75 -57.38 -0.33
N GLY A 610 -33.85 -57.19 0.62
CA GLY A 610 -33.20 -58.24 1.41
C GLY A 610 -33.84 -58.34 2.80
N THR A 611 -33.69 -59.50 3.44
CA THR A 611 -34.18 -59.71 4.82
C THR A 611 -33.12 -60.37 5.69
N PHE A 612 -33.05 -59.93 6.95
CA PHE A 612 -32.21 -60.52 8.00
C PHE A 612 -32.84 -60.29 9.38
N TRP A 613 -32.23 -60.83 10.43
CA TRP A 613 -32.75 -60.70 11.80
C TRP A 613 -31.85 -59.83 12.66
N LEU A 614 -32.45 -58.92 13.42
CA LEU A 614 -31.84 -58.18 14.51
C LEU A 614 -32.31 -58.78 15.84
N ARG A 615 -31.48 -59.62 16.44
CA ARG A 615 -31.82 -60.27 17.72
C ARG A 615 -31.68 -59.29 18.88
N GLU A 616 -32.30 -59.65 19.99
CA GLU A 616 -32.20 -58.86 21.22
C GLU A 616 -30.74 -58.71 21.67
N GLY A 617 -30.34 -57.48 22.00
CA GLY A 617 -28.95 -57.14 22.36
C GLY A 617 -28.03 -56.87 21.16
N GLU A 618 -28.40 -57.28 19.94
CA GLU A 618 -27.62 -56.98 18.74
C GLU A 618 -27.80 -55.52 18.31
N ARG A 619 -26.73 -54.93 17.77
CA ARG A 619 -26.67 -53.55 17.27
C ARG A 619 -26.48 -53.56 15.76
N LEU A 620 -27.33 -52.83 15.07
CA LEU A 620 -27.19 -52.47 13.67
C LEU A 620 -26.67 -51.04 13.57
N THR A 621 -25.58 -50.84 12.83
CA THR A 621 -24.93 -49.54 12.64
C THR A 621 -24.91 -49.17 11.17
N LEU A 622 -25.38 -47.97 10.83
CA LEU A 622 -25.35 -47.39 9.50
C LEU A 622 -24.42 -46.19 9.51
N VAL A 623 -23.65 -46.06 8.45
CA VAL A 623 -22.67 -44.97 8.29
C VAL A 623 -22.74 -44.44 6.86
N THR A 624 -22.52 -43.14 6.70
CA THR A 624 -22.20 -42.54 5.39
C THR A 624 -20.71 -42.71 5.10
N ASP A 625 -20.30 -42.40 3.87
CA ASP A 625 -18.93 -42.56 3.38
C ASP A 625 -17.90 -41.71 4.13
N GLY A 626 -18.30 -40.59 4.74
CA GLY A 626 -17.41 -39.78 5.57
C GLY A 626 -16.77 -40.51 6.75
N VAL A 627 -17.28 -41.69 7.15
CA VAL A 627 -16.61 -42.57 8.13
C VAL A 627 -15.46 -43.35 7.49
N PRO A 628 -15.68 -44.31 6.58
CA PRO A 628 -14.58 -45.08 5.97
C PRO A 628 -13.63 -44.22 5.12
N GLU A 629 -14.10 -43.09 4.58
CA GLU A 629 -13.29 -42.17 3.77
C GLU A 629 -12.54 -41.10 4.58
N ALA A 630 -12.74 -41.02 5.90
CA ALA A 630 -11.96 -40.14 6.75
C ALA A 630 -10.45 -40.37 6.53
N ARG A 631 -9.68 -39.29 6.40
CA ARG A 631 -8.32 -39.32 5.89
C ARG A 631 -7.33 -38.62 6.83
N ASN A 632 -6.32 -39.34 7.26
CA ASN A 632 -5.28 -38.79 8.14
C ASN A 632 -4.32 -37.84 7.40
N LYS A 633 -3.43 -37.18 8.16
CA LYS A 633 -2.43 -36.25 7.59
C LYS A 633 -1.46 -36.89 6.58
N ALA A 634 -1.31 -38.22 6.61
CA ALA A 634 -0.50 -38.98 5.65
C ALA A 634 -1.29 -39.37 4.39
N GLY A 635 -2.59 -39.09 4.33
CA GLY A 635 -3.45 -39.41 3.21
C GLY A 635 -4.09 -40.80 3.27
N GLU A 636 -3.89 -41.56 4.35
CA GLU A 636 -4.46 -42.89 4.54
C GLU A 636 -5.94 -42.80 4.96
N LEU A 637 -6.77 -43.68 4.41
CA LEU A 637 -8.18 -43.80 4.75
C LEU A 637 -8.38 -44.56 6.06
N LEU A 638 -9.45 -44.25 6.79
CA LEU A 638 -9.90 -45.05 7.93
C LEU A 638 -10.22 -46.47 7.45
N GLY A 639 -10.89 -46.58 6.31
CA GLY A 639 -11.18 -47.82 5.60
C GLY A 639 -12.27 -48.66 6.25
N PHE A 640 -12.76 -49.64 5.49
CA PHE A 640 -13.87 -50.50 5.89
C PHE A 640 -13.53 -51.41 7.08
N GLU A 641 -12.30 -51.91 7.18
CA GLU A 641 -11.88 -52.78 8.29
C GLU A 641 -11.96 -52.08 9.66
N ARG A 642 -11.44 -50.85 9.76
CA ARG A 642 -11.52 -50.06 11.00
C ARG A 642 -12.95 -49.61 11.25
N THR A 643 -13.68 -49.23 10.21
CA THR A 643 -15.11 -48.88 10.31
C THR A 643 -15.92 -50.04 10.90
N ALA A 644 -15.70 -51.27 10.45
CA ALA A 644 -16.35 -52.47 10.97
C ALA A 644 -16.02 -52.70 12.45
N ALA A 645 -14.77 -52.46 12.87
CA ALA A 645 -14.39 -52.54 14.28
C ALA A 645 -15.10 -51.47 15.14
N LEU A 646 -15.19 -50.23 14.63
CA LEU A 646 -15.86 -49.12 15.30
C LEU A 646 -17.37 -49.24 15.34
N ALA A 647 -17.98 -49.90 14.35
CA ALA A 647 -19.43 -50.07 14.27
C ALA A 647 -20.05 -50.81 15.47
N LYS A 648 -19.23 -51.40 16.35
CA LYS A 648 -19.65 -51.97 17.63
C LYS A 648 -19.86 -50.95 18.74
N GLU A 649 -19.30 -49.75 18.60
CA GLU A 649 -19.38 -48.65 19.58
C GLU A 649 -20.67 -47.82 19.42
N SER A 650 -20.90 -46.85 20.31
CA SER A 650 -22.01 -45.88 20.19
C SER A 650 -21.85 -44.98 18.97
N ALA A 651 -22.95 -44.42 18.46
CA ALA A 651 -22.91 -43.50 17.31
C ALA A 651 -21.92 -42.34 17.50
N GLU A 652 -21.88 -41.77 18.72
CA GLU A 652 -21.01 -40.63 19.07
C GLU A 652 -19.53 -40.99 18.97
N MET A 653 -19.16 -42.17 19.45
CA MET A 653 -17.78 -42.65 19.41
C MET A 653 -17.30 -42.94 17.99
N VAL A 654 -18.16 -43.53 17.15
CA VAL A 654 -17.83 -43.75 15.73
C VAL A 654 -17.59 -42.41 15.02
N ALA A 655 -18.52 -41.47 15.17
CA ALA A 655 -18.43 -40.16 14.54
C ALA A 655 -17.21 -39.37 15.05
N LYS A 656 -16.93 -39.43 16.36
CA LYS A 656 -15.77 -38.78 16.98
C LYS A 656 -14.46 -39.33 16.46
N GLN A 657 -14.31 -40.65 16.39
CA GLN A 657 -13.06 -41.26 15.93
C GLN A 657 -12.81 -41.00 14.44
N ALA A 658 -13.85 -41.07 13.60
CA ALA A 658 -13.73 -40.69 12.19
C ALA A 658 -13.32 -39.21 12.03
N GLN A 659 -13.91 -38.32 12.82
CA GLN A 659 -13.57 -36.90 12.80
C GLN A 659 -12.13 -36.63 13.25
N GLU A 660 -11.68 -37.26 14.34
CA GLU A 660 -10.31 -37.16 14.86
C GLU A 660 -9.28 -37.75 13.90
N PHE A 661 -9.65 -38.79 13.15
CA PHE A 661 -8.79 -39.40 12.14
C PHE A 661 -8.56 -38.45 10.96
N GLY A 662 -9.58 -37.69 10.55
CA GLY A 662 -9.47 -36.57 9.63
C GLY A 662 -10.67 -36.47 8.70
N GLN A 663 -11.70 -35.74 9.12
CA GLN A 663 -12.92 -35.58 8.35
C GLN A 663 -12.70 -34.88 6.99
N THR A 664 -13.09 -35.55 5.91
CA THR A 664 -13.08 -34.98 4.55
C THR A 664 -14.47 -34.79 3.97
N ASP A 665 -15.43 -35.60 4.40
CA ASP A 665 -16.85 -35.52 4.03
C ASP A 665 -17.76 -35.56 5.26
N ASP A 666 -19.06 -35.34 5.07
CA ASP A 666 -20.05 -35.40 6.12
C ASP A 666 -20.07 -36.77 6.80
N ILE A 667 -20.19 -36.76 8.13
CA ILE A 667 -20.24 -37.98 8.93
C ILE A 667 -21.64 -38.11 9.50
N THR A 668 -22.38 -39.12 9.05
CA THR A 668 -23.64 -39.55 9.66
C THR A 668 -23.49 -40.97 10.18
N VAL A 669 -23.86 -41.18 11.44
CA VAL A 669 -23.89 -42.50 12.07
C VAL A 669 -25.24 -42.72 12.71
N LEU A 670 -25.89 -43.83 12.40
CA LEU A 670 -27.12 -44.27 13.05
C LEU A 670 -26.90 -45.65 13.67
N THR A 671 -27.32 -45.84 14.91
CA THR A 671 -27.33 -47.18 15.52
C THR A 671 -28.72 -47.54 16.00
N ILE A 672 -29.12 -48.80 15.77
CA ILE A 672 -30.37 -49.39 16.22
C ILE A 672 -30.02 -50.63 17.02
N ARG A 673 -30.38 -50.65 18.29
CA ARG A 673 -30.22 -51.83 19.16
C ARG A 673 -31.57 -52.32 19.61
N ARG A 674 -31.87 -53.60 19.41
CA ARG A 674 -33.09 -54.20 19.94
C ARG A 674 -32.90 -54.47 21.44
N VAL A 675 -33.83 -53.99 22.25
CA VAL A 675 -33.81 -54.12 23.72
C VAL A 675 -35.05 -54.87 24.19
N ALA A 676 -34.95 -55.57 25.32
CA ALA A 676 -36.12 -56.15 25.99
C ALA A 676 -37.20 -55.07 26.12
N ALA A 677 -38.42 -55.34 25.65
CA ALA A 677 -39.54 -54.44 25.85
C ALA A 677 -39.79 -54.29 27.36
N LYS A 678 -39.32 -53.20 27.97
CA LYS A 678 -39.74 -52.84 29.32
C LYS A 678 -41.24 -52.57 29.25
N ALA A 679 -42.04 -53.35 29.98
CA ALA A 679 -43.45 -53.08 30.16
C ALA A 679 -43.63 -51.59 30.53
N ALA A 680 -44.45 -50.87 29.77
CA ALA A 680 -44.71 -49.46 30.02
C ALA A 680 -45.22 -49.29 31.48
N PRO A 681 -44.70 -48.32 32.26
CA PRO A 681 -45.29 -48.02 33.55
C PRO A 681 -46.72 -47.54 33.31
N SER A 682 -47.68 -48.14 34.02
CA SER A 682 -49.08 -47.71 34.00
C SER A 682 -49.15 -46.23 34.39
N MET A 683 -49.50 -45.37 33.44
CA MET A 683 -49.79 -43.96 33.68
C MET A 683 -51.04 -43.87 34.58
N HIS A 684 -50.83 -43.60 35.87
CA HIS A 684 -51.85 -42.92 36.67
C HIS A 684 -51.91 -41.48 36.18
N VAL A 685 -53.02 -41.13 35.53
CA VAL A 685 -53.36 -39.75 35.20
C VAL A 685 -53.79 -39.06 36.48
N GLU A 686 -52.90 -38.30 37.10
CA GLU A 686 -53.26 -37.32 38.11
C GLU A 686 -53.68 -36.04 37.38
N ALA A 687 -54.97 -35.67 37.52
CA ALA A 687 -55.55 -34.52 36.86
C ALA A 687 -54.97 -33.21 37.43
N LEU A 688 -54.20 -32.48 36.61
CA LEU A 688 -53.80 -31.11 36.91
C LEU A 688 -55.02 -30.19 36.82
N VAL A 689 -55.47 -29.70 37.98
CA VAL A 689 -56.40 -28.58 38.11
C VAL A 689 -55.67 -27.28 37.74
N PRO A 690 -56.21 -26.41 36.86
CA PRO A 690 -55.62 -25.11 36.58
C PRO A 690 -55.87 -24.13 37.74
N SER A 691 -54.80 -23.48 38.21
CA SER A 691 -54.86 -22.35 39.15
C SER A 691 -55.46 -21.11 38.47
N PRO A 692 -56.32 -20.31 39.13
CA PRO A 692 -56.93 -19.14 38.52
C PRO A 692 -55.93 -17.99 38.37
N ALA A 693 -56.10 -17.24 37.28
CA ALA A 693 -55.41 -15.99 37.01
C ALA A 693 -55.74 -14.94 38.07
N GLY A 694 -54.70 -14.26 38.57
CA GLY A 694 -54.82 -13.09 39.44
C GLY A 694 -54.74 -11.79 38.64
N ASP A 695 -55.56 -10.83 39.07
CA ASP A 695 -55.81 -9.49 38.53
C ASP A 695 -54.56 -8.60 38.33
#